data_AF-A0A918WPZ3-F1
#
_entry.id   AF-A0A918WPZ3-F1
#
_cell.length_a   1.000
_cell.length_b   1.000
_cell.length_c   1.000
_cell.angle_alpha   90.00
_cell.angle_beta   90.00
_cell.angle_gamma   90.00
#
_symmetry.space_group_name_H-M   'P 1'
#
loop_
_entity.id
_entity.type
_entity.pdbx_description
1 polymer ?
#
loop_
_entity_poly.entity_id
_entity_poly.type
_entity_poly.pdbx_seq_one_letter_code
_entity_poly.pdbx_strand_id
1 'polypeptide(L)'
;MKFKNPPITPSLCWSALALGILSTTTGYAQVVAGWDTWDSPTAPFVSVLATGVDATASASGGQGNWTNNDGSGRGSSDDTTWGSYSTGVAASTITDVGPANFTLTNAKTDGEITFTIFNDGVDAVDLDLGAFNFDAVAFRPKAARTYELEVLSGSDITEGIVFTSEEGAITSLGGGLSGHSQHDEIDIDLTGLADSTLEIGGTAIFQLRFTGGAGDGSGGHHLFLDNVAVTLVSDLTNKLAVTSVPATATAGSDFSVTVEAQDVNGNPLNVSQDTEISLSPSGSGTLTGNTATILSGTSSVTLNTVQYTAAEDITLAAAQTSGDPLLLSEESTVITVSAGLGTELTIETESDGSGSVVGDMSAFLGNPFEVFAISRDSSGNFVDLETAAEFSLINITGEIDANDLFDNFDGSATFTPNLNGTANISAAVEGFTDAVSGLITVADLVNRYDGGTNSSPNWSSAIVWEADTLPVFDNQTDIFLFEDSISKRNHYLGIPLDGIEKSVRSVNFNEATTGNLIVSYVQNGLSNSVDLIFDTDSTTEPAEFNVDAICATNITFGGSNGALPEAGQTVLADDLLVTHNGTGYLRLNSVISEMGGSYGITKAGTGTLELLGDNTYTGTTTVSDGILFLDGNAINDSGTLVVEGTGQVEVAFGETESVTSLIIGGVAQADGTYGPTGSGADTIDDVNFTAGSGLINVGAPVLDAYEIFASVITNAADRDLEDDPDGDGIPNGIEFVIGGTPLDGSDLSLLPTAQVVNTDLGNGPTDYLLYSYRSVADAALVDPGVEYDTNLLADPWTFALDGFDGIVIEVMPNGYGEGVDRVDTYLPASLAVDGKLFARLSAVSQN
;
A
#
# COMPACT_ATOMS: atom_id res chain seq x y z
N MET A 1 -37.77 -67.78 -42.68
CA MET A 1 -38.25 -67.77 -41.28
C MET A 1 -37.07 -67.40 -40.38
N LYS A 2 -37.24 -66.41 -39.50
CA LYS A 2 -36.62 -66.20 -38.17
C LYS A 2 -35.12 -66.56 -37.90
N PHE A 3 -34.33 -65.52 -37.54
CA PHE A 3 -33.28 -65.40 -36.47
C PHE A 3 -32.07 -66.39 -36.46
N LYS A 4 -30.81 -66.08 -36.07
CA LYS A 4 -30.23 -65.11 -35.12
C LYS A 4 -28.66 -65.11 -35.20
N ASN A 5 -27.99 -63.94 -35.08
CA ASN A 5 -26.60 -63.58 -34.60
C ASN A 5 -25.35 -64.49 -34.83
N PRO A 6 -24.08 -63.99 -34.71
CA PRO A 6 -23.41 -62.71 -35.01
C PRO A 6 -22.20 -62.98 -36.01
N PRO A 7 -20.92 -62.50 -35.93
CA PRO A 7 -20.26 -61.30 -35.34
C PRO A 7 -19.20 -60.53 -36.22
N ILE A 8 -18.79 -59.34 -35.75
CA ILE A 8 -17.46 -58.66 -35.72
C ILE A 8 -16.47 -58.72 -36.95
N THR A 9 -16.33 -57.56 -37.65
CA THR A 9 -15.16 -56.83 -38.31
C THR A 9 -13.97 -57.58 -39.01
N PRO A 10 -13.04 -56.96 -39.84
CA PRO A 10 -12.78 -55.51 -40.11
C PRO A 10 -12.35 -55.06 -41.56
N SER A 11 -12.11 -53.74 -41.72
CA SER A 11 -10.97 -53.06 -42.44
C SER A 11 -11.05 -52.46 -43.88
N LEU A 12 -10.38 -51.28 -44.02
CA LEU A 12 -9.75 -50.58 -45.18
C LEU A 12 -10.67 -49.87 -46.23
N CYS A 13 -10.64 -48.53 -46.38
CA CYS A 13 -9.67 -47.63 -47.10
C CYS A 13 -9.73 -47.75 -48.65
N TRP A 14 -9.66 -46.69 -49.49
CA TRP A 14 -9.21 -45.29 -49.31
C TRP A 14 -9.73 -44.36 -50.47
N SER A 15 -9.94 -43.05 -50.20
CA SER A 15 -9.81 -41.84 -51.07
C SER A 15 -10.51 -41.76 -52.47
N ALA A 16 -10.83 -40.59 -53.07
CA ALA A 16 -10.48 -39.18 -52.81
C ALA A 16 -11.51 -38.16 -53.39
N LEU A 17 -11.27 -36.86 -53.12
CA LEU A 17 -11.90 -35.62 -53.65
C LEU A 17 -13.34 -35.27 -53.21
N ALA A 18 -13.42 -34.34 -52.26
CA ALA A 18 -14.48 -33.33 -52.19
C ALA A 18 -13.83 -31.95 -52.42
N LEU A 19 -14.43 -31.14 -53.30
CA LEU A 19 -13.96 -29.78 -53.60
C LEU A 19 -14.65 -28.82 -52.62
N GLY A 20 -13.86 -27.93 -51.98
CA GLY A 20 -14.38 -27.05 -50.94
C GLY A 20 -15.41 -26.03 -51.47
N ILE A 21 -16.43 -25.79 -50.65
CA ILE A 21 -17.15 -24.52 -50.60
C ILE A 21 -16.81 -23.94 -49.23
N LEU A 22 -16.22 -22.74 -49.18
CA LEU A 22 -16.03 -22.03 -47.92
C LEU A 22 -17.42 -21.68 -47.37
N SER A 23 -17.72 -22.16 -46.16
CA SER A 23 -18.63 -21.45 -45.27
C SER A 23 -17.75 -20.59 -44.36
N THR A 24 -17.69 -19.29 -44.65
CA THR A 24 -17.02 -18.32 -43.79
C THR A 24 -17.95 -17.96 -42.64
N THR A 25 -17.92 -18.73 -41.56
CA THR A 25 -18.32 -18.22 -40.24
C THR A 25 -17.14 -17.42 -39.70
N THR A 26 -17.13 -16.13 -40.01
CA THR A 26 -16.22 -15.16 -39.38
C THR A 26 -16.64 -15.01 -37.92
N GLY A 27 -16.00 -15.77 -37.04
CA GLY A 27 -16.04 -15.52 -35.60
C GLY A 27 -15.34 -14.20 -35.31
N TYR A 28 -16.14 -13.15 -35.17
CA TYR A 28 -15.78 -11.94 -34.45
C TYR A 28 -16.77 -11.88 -33.29
N ALA A 29 -16.30 -11.52 -32.09
CA ALA A 29 -17.18 -11.26 -30.96
C ALA A 29 -18.28 -10.26 -31.37
N GLN A 30 -19.53 -10.55 -30.99
CA GLN A 30 -20.69 -9.82 -31.48
C GLN A 30 -21.67 -9.48 -30.35
N VAL A 31 -22.19 -8.25 -30.39
CA VAL A 31 -23.36 -7.81 -29.62
C VAL A 31 -24.56 -8.70 -29.96
N VAL A 32 -25.12 -9.39 -28.94
CA VAL A 32 -26.29 -10.26 -29.07
C VAL A 32 -27.54 -9.41 -29.34
N ALA A 33 -27.72 -8.40 -28.49
CA ALA A 33 -28.72 -7.35 -28.65
C ALA A 33 -28.20 -6.06 -28.03
N GLY A 34 -28.46 -4.92 -28.68
CA GLY A 34 -28.06 -3.58 -28.22
C GLY A 34 -29.21 -2.57 -28.28
N TRP A 35 -29.26 -1.66 -27.33
CA TRP A 35 -30.22 -0.58 -27.17
C TRP A 35 -29.51 0.76 -27.00
N ASP A 36 -29.50 1.51 -28.10
CA ASP A 36 -28.84 2.82 -28.21
C ASP A 36 -29.66 3.79 -29.12
N THR A 37 -30.92 3.41 -29.39
CA THR A 37 -31.92 4.32 -29.94
C THR A 37 -33.17 4.30 -29.07
N TRP A 38 -33.25 5.24 -28.14
CA TRP A 38 -34.32 5.30 -27.14
C TRP A 38 -35.58 5.91 -27.74
N ASP A 39 -36.22 5.24 -28.70
CA ASP A 39 -37.38 5.79 -29.43
C ASP A 39 -38.68 5.85 -28.60
N SER A 40 -38.71 5.17 -27.44
CA SER A 40 -39.92 4.93 -26.65
C SER A 40 -39.64 4.93 -25.13
N PRO A 41 -40.39 5.70 -24.31
CA PRO A 41 -40.20 5.81 -22.85
C PRO A 41 -40.62 4.57 -22.04
N THR A 42 -41.13 3.52 -22.70
CA THR A 42 -41.65 2.30 -22.04
C THR A 42 -41.26 1.00 -22.73
N ALA A 43 -40.84 1.05 -23.98
CA ALA A 43 -40.48 -0.12 -24.78
C ALA A 43 -39.53 0.32 -25.91
N PRO A 44 -38.26 0.64 -25.59
CA PRO A 44 -37.30 1.17 -26.55
C PRO A 44 -36.92 0.11 -27.59
N PHE A 45 -36.70 0.57 -28.82
CA PHE A 45 -36.29 -0.25 -29.96
C PHE A 45 -34.88 -0.83 -29.79
N VAL A 46 -34.70 -2.08 -30.22
CA VAL A 46 -33.39 -2.76 -30.25
C VAL A 46 -32.61 -2.24 -31.47
N SER A 47 -31.54 -1.48 -31.26
CA SER A 47 -30.75 -0.89 -32.37
C SER A 47 -29.84 -1.92 -33.06
N VAL A 48 -29.37 -2.94 -32.33
CA VAL A 48 -28.47 -4.00 -32.84
C VAL A 48 -28.99 -5.38 -32.46
N LEU A 49 -28.95 -6.35 -33.38
CA LEU A 49 -29.31 -7.75 -33.16
C LEU A 49 -28.31 -8.69 -33.85
N ALA A 50 -27.96 -9.78 -33.17
CA ALA A 50 -27.22 -10.91 -33.76
C ALA A 50 -28.11 -11.73 -34.72
N THR A 51 -27.47 -12.58 -35.54
CA THR A 51 -28.22 -13.47 -36.45
C THR A 51 -28.90 -14.57 -35.64
N GLY A 52 -30.18 -14.84 -35.93
CA GLY A 52 -30.96 -15.85 -35.21
C GLY A 52 -31.57 -15.39 -33.88
N VAL A 53 -31.36 -14.12 -33.50
CA VAL A 53 -31.84 -13.54 -32.23
C VAL A 53 -32.97 -12.55 -32.49
N ASP A 54 -33.98 -12.55 -31.60
CA ASP A 54 -34.94 -11.46 -31.43
C ASP A 54 -34.84 -10.93 -30.00
N ALA A 55 -35.18 -9.66 -29.76
CA ALA A 55 -35.10 -9.08 -28.43
C ALA A 55 -36.15 -8.00 -28.19
N THR A 56 -36.42 -7.72 -26.92
CA THR A 56 -37.30 -6.62 -26.50
C THR A 56 -36.77 -5.97 -25.22
N ALA A 57 -37.12 -4.71 -25.02
CA ALA A 57 -36.94 -4.03 -23.74
C ALA A 57 -38.27 -3.42 -23.26
N SER A 58 -38.44 -3.32 -21.95
CA SER A 58 -39.58 -2.67 -21.32
C SER A 58 -39.15 -1.91 -20.07
N ALA A 59 -39.59 -0.65 -19.94
CA ALA A 59 -39.07 0.27 -18.94
C ALA A 59 -40.16 0.81 -17.99
N SER A 60 -39.82 0.90 -16.71
CA SER A 60 -40.73 1.18 -15.59
C SER A 60 -40.02 2.02 -14.51
N GLY A 61 -40.79 2.59 -13.59
CA GLY A 61 -40.25 3.35 -12.46
C GLY A 61 -41.35 3.68 -11.46
N GLY A 62 -41.08 3.52 -10.17
CA GLY A 62 -42.04 3.60 -9.06
C GLY A 62 -42.68 4.98 -8.90
N GLN A 63 -42.02 6.03 -9.41
CA GLN A 63 -42.53 7.40 -9.46
C GLN A 63 -42.86 7.86 -10.90
N GLY A 64 -43.12 6.91 -11.80
CA GLY A 64 -43.50 7.11 -13.20
C GLY A 64 -42.39 6.77 -14.20
N ASN A 65 -42.77 6.55 -15.46
CA ASN A 65 -41.90 6.04 -16.53
C ASN A 65 -40.64 6.90 -16.77
N TRP A 66 -39.62 6.27 -17.35
CA TRP A 66 -38.46 6.93 -17.94
C TRP A 66 -38.86 7.96 -19.02
N THR A 67 -37.93 8.84 -19.40
CA THR A 67 -38.10 9.72 -20.57
C THR A 67 -36.97 9.53 -21.55
N ASN A 68 -37.30 9.69 -22.83
CA ASN A 68 -36.41 9.63 -23.98
C ASN A 68 -36.34 10.99 -24.70
N ASN A 69 -36.31 12.05 -23.89
CA ASN A 69 -36.23 13.43 -24.32
C ASN A 69 -35.89 14.29 -23.10
N ASP A 70 -34.60 14.52 -22.88
CA ASP A 70 -34.08 15.50 -21.91
C ASP A 70 -34.09 16.94 -22.48
N GLY A 71 -34.32 17.06 -23.80
CA GLY A 71 -34.33 18.30 -24.58
C GLY A 71 -33.06 18.61 -25.38
N SER A 72 -31.96 17.84 -25.22
CA SER A 72 -30.64 18.19 -25.75
C SER A 72 -29.59 17.05 -25.79
N GLY A 73 -29.95 15.81 -25.49
CA GLY A 73 -29.07 14.64 -25.48
C GLY A 73 -27.87 14.76 -24.52
N ARG A 74 -28.02 15.47 -23.39
CA ARG A 74 -26.86 15.83 -22.54
C ARG A 74 -26.19 14.65 -21.84
N GLY A 75 -26.85 13.49 -21.78
CA GLY A 75 -26.31 12.28 -21.18
C GLY A 75 -26.37 11.09 -22.14
N SER A 76 -26.17 11.36 -23.43
CA SER A 76 -25.81 10.33 -24.42
C SER A 76 -24.31 10.26 -24.58
N SER A 77 -23.78 9.10 -24.97
CA SER A 77 -22.36 8.94 -25.28
C SER A 77 -22.03 8.94 -26.78
N ASP A 78 -20.77 9.22 -27.14
CA ASP A 78 -20.25 9.15 -28.52
C ASP A 78 -18.87 8.48 -28.67
N ASP A 79 -18.45 7.70 -27.66
CA ASP A 79 -17.24 6.86 -27.64
C ASP A 79 -17.26 5.67 -28.62
N THR A 80 -18.44 5.28 -29.09
CA THR A 80 -18.74 4.12 -29.94
C THR A 80 -18.73 2.75 -29.23
N THR A 81 -18.68 2.73 -27.90
CA THR A 81 -18.59 1.50 -27.09
C THR A 81 -19.94 1.13 -26.45
N TRP A 82 -20.01 -0.05 -25.83
CA TRP A 82 -21.17 -0.49 -25.04
C TRP A 82 -20.64 -0.83 -23.66
N GLY A 83 -20.72 0.08 -22.69
CA GLY A 83 -19.72 0.08 -21.61
C GLY A 83 -18.32 0.12 -22.21
N SER A 84 -17.33 -0.60 -21.64
CA SER A 84 -15.99 -0.62 -22.24
C SER A 84 -15.89 -1.46 -23.52
N TYR A 85 -16.94 -2.21 -23.88
CA TYR A 85 -16.94 -3.13 -25.01
C TYR A 85 -16.90 -2.41 -26.37
N SER A 86 -15.74 -2.45 -27.03
CA SER A 86 -15.42 -1.68 -28.25
C SER A 86 -15.33 -2.51 -29.54
N THR A 87 -15.67 -3.81 -29.51
CA THR A 87 -15.48 -4.72 -30.66
C THR A 87 -16.79 -5.07 -31.37
N GLY A 88 -16.72 -5.45 -32.65
CA GLY A 88 -17.90 -5.87 -33.42
C GLY A 88 -18.70 -4.71 -34.00
N VAL A 89 -19.94 -4.51 -33.52
CA VAL A 89 -20.84 -3.44 -33.99
C VAL A 89 -20.77 -2.29 -33.01
N ALA A 90 -20.13 -1.20 -33.40
CA ALA A 90 -20.07 0.05 -32.64
C ALA A 90 -21.46 0.58 -32.24
N ALA A 91 -21.54 1.17 -31.05
CA ALA A 91 -22.67 1.99 -30.65
C ALA A 91 -22.73 3.30 -31.46
N SER A 92 -23.80 4.06 -31.30
CA SER A 92 -24.01 5.30 -32.05
C SER A 92 -23.06 6.42 -31.59
N THR A 93 -23.05 7.48 -32.39
CA THR A 93 -22.39 8.76 -32.10
C THR A 93 -23.41 9.90 -32.13
N ILE A 94 -24.70 9.56 -31.96
CA ILE A 94 -25.82 10.49 -32.15
C ILE A 94 -26.19 11.09 -30.80
N THR A 95 -25.67 12.30 -30.56
CA THR A 95 -25.81 13.01 -29.29
C THR A 95 -26.77 14.20 -29.35
N ASP A 96 -26.94 14.82 -30.52
CA ASP A 96 -27.69 16.08 -30.70
C ASP A 96 -29.23 15.93 -30.87
N VAL A 97 -29.86 14.85 -30.41
CA VAL A 97 -31.31 14.58 -30.63
C VAL A 97 -32.05 14.04 -29.40
N GLY A 98 -33.36 14.25 -29.36
CA GLY A 98 -34.21 13.85 -28.23
C GLY A 98 -34.05 12.40 -27.74
N PRO A 99 -34.09 11.37 -28.61
CA PRO A 99 -33.97 9.96 -28.21
C PRO A 99 -32.50 9.46 -28.15
N ALA A 100 -31.52 10.37 -28.00
CA ALA A 100 -30.11 10.01 -27.94
C ALA A 100 -29.77 9.15 -26.70
N ASN A 101 -30.42 9.39 -25.57
CA ASN A 101 -30.19 8.62 -24.34
C ASN A 101 -31.49 8.36 -23.55
N PHE A 102 -31.42 7.46 -22.57
CA PHE A 102 -32.49 7.25 -21.61
C PHE A 102 -32.28 8.03 -20.32
N THR A 103 -33.36 8.57 -19.75
CA THR A 103 -33.29 9.45 -18.58
C THR A 103 -34.29 9.07 -17.50
N LEU A 104 -33.77 8.87 -16.28
CA LEU A 104 -34.55 8.81 -15.06
C LEU A 104 -34.50 10.18 -14.35
N THR A 105 -35.62 10.92 -14.39
CA THR A 105 -35.63 12.36 -14.10
C THR A 105 -35.87 12.76 -12.66
N ASN A 106 -35.23 13.85 -12.21
CA ASN A 106 -35.60 14.65 -11.03
C ASN A 106 -35.66 13.88 -9.70
N ALA A 107 -34.55 13.23 -9.34
CA ALA A 107 -34.35 12.53 -8.07
C ALA A 107 -35.43 11.46 -7.78
N LYS A 108 -35.88 10.73 -8.81
CA LYS A 108 -36.76 9.56 -8.60
C LYS A 108 -36.06 8.53 -7.72
N THR A 109 -36.82 7.89 -6.83
CA THR A 109 -36.33 6.84 -5.93
C THR A 109 -35.69 5.66 -6.66
N ASP A 110 -36.28 5.29 -7.79
CA ASP A 110 -35.96 4.08 -8.53
C ASP A 110 -36.37 4.19 -10.01
N GLY A 111 -35.79 3.30 -10.82
CA GLY A 111 -36.15 3.05 -12.21
C GLY A 111 -35.65 1.68 -12.65
N GLU A 112 -36.45 0.93 -13.40
CA GLU A 112 -36.12 -0.43 -13.83
C GLU A 112 -36.31 -0.58 -15.34
N ILE A 113 -35.51 -1.45 -15.96
CA ILE A 113 -35.64 -1.83 -17.37
C ILE A 113 -35.45 -3.34 -17.46
N THR A 114 -36.44 -4.03 -18.02
CA THR A 114 -36.36 -5.46 -18.30
C THR A 114 -36.07 -5.66 -19.78
N PHE A 115 -34.95 -6.30 -20.06
CA PHE A 115 -34.48 -6.73 -21.37
C PHE A 115 -34.77 -8.22 -21.53
N THR A 116 -35.22 -8.65 -22.71
CA THR A 116 -35.52 -10.05 -22.99
C THR A 116 -34.91 -10.45 -24.33
N ILE A 117 -34.10 -11.49 -24.31
CA ILE A 117 -33.43 -12.10 -25.46
C ILE A 117 -34.15 -13.41 -25.80
N PHE A 118 -34.48 -13.61 -27.08
CA PHE A 118 -35.04 -14.85 -27.61
C PHE A 118 -34.08 -15.45 -28.63
N ASN A 119 -33.60 -16.67 -28.38
CA ASN A 119 -32.71 -17.39 -29.29
C ASN A 119 -33.48 -18.36 -30.21
N ASP A 120 -34.65 -17.95 -30.72
CA ASP A 120 -35.58 -18.81 -31.47
C ASP A 120 -35.69 -18.48 -32.98
N GLY A 121 -34.82 -17.60 -33.47
CA GLY A 121 -34.83 -17.12 -34.85
C GLY A 121 -34.38 -18.14 -35.89
N VAL A 122 -34.59 -17.80 -37.16
CA VAL A 122 -34.07 -18.58 -38.28
C VAL A 122 -32.55 -18.43 -38.30
N ASP A 123 -31.84 -19.56 -38.31
CA ASP A 123 -30.38 -19.68 -38.20
C ASP A 123 -29.80 -19.37 -36.80
N ALA A 124 -30.60 -19.50 -35.73
CA ALA A 124 -30.14 -19.52 -34.34
C ALA A 124 -29.08 -20.60 -34.07
N VAL A 125 -28.16 -20.27 -33.16
CA VAL A 125 -27.08 -21.12 -32.61
C VAL A 125 -27.04 -20.95 -31.10
N ASP A 126 -26.43 -21.86 -30.35
CA ASP A 126 -26.28 -21.68 -28.90
C ASP A 126 -25.43 -20.42 -28.62
N LEU A 127 -25.83 -19.59 -27.66
CA LEU A 127 -25.22 -18.28 -27.37
C LEU A 127 -24.59 -18.30 -25.99
N ASP A 128 -23.26 -18.40 -25.91
CA ASP A 128 -22.55 -18.20 -24.66
C ASP A 128 -22.59 -16.71 -24.30
N LEU A 129 -23.32 -16.32 -23.25
CA LEU A 129 -23.48 -14.93 -22.83
C LEU A 129 -22.30 -14.49 -21.97
N GLY A 130 -21.71 -13.34 -22.32
CA GLY A 130 -20.44 -12.88 -21.75
C GLY A 130 -20.63 -11.80 -20.71
N ALA A 131 -21.14 -10.64 -21.14
CA ALA A 131 -21.35 -9.51 -20.25
C ALA A 131 -22.62 -8.73 -20.60
N PHE A 132 -23.17 -8.05 -19.61
CA PHE A 132 -24.23 -7.06 -19.73
C PHE A 132 -23.60 -5.69 -19.53
N ASN A 133 -23.54 -4.88 -20.59
CA ASN A 133 -22.75 -3.65 -20.62
C ASN A 133 -23.64 -2.43 -20.81
N PHE A 134 -23.27 -1.28 -20.24
CA PHE A 134 -23.96 -0.01 -20.43
C PHE A 134 -23.15 1.19 -19.95
N ASP A 135 -23.51 2.36 -20.45
CA ASP A 135 -22.93 3.64 -20.06
C ASP A 135 -23.90 4.33 -19.10
N ALA A 136 -23.44 4.78 -17.92
CA ALA A 136 -24.30 5.52 -17.00
C ALA A 136 -23.63 6.75 -16.40
N VAL A 137 -24.41 7.81 -16.15
CA VAL A 137 -23.93 8.99 -15.42
C VAL A 137 -25.04 9.71 -14.67
N ALA A 138 -24.77 10.16 -13.45
CA ALA A 138 -25.65 11.04 -12.71
C ALA A 138 -25.27 12.51 -12.94
N PHE A 139 -26.22 13.32 -13.40
CA PHE A 139 -25.98 14.75 -13.59
C PHE A 139 -25.71 15.46 -12.26
N ARG A 140 -26.36 15.04 -11.16
CA ARG A 140 -26.25 15.64 -9.82
C ARG A 140 -26.56 14.64 -8.70
N PRO A 141 -26.05 14.83 -7.46
CA PRO A 141 -25.95 13.75 -6.46
C PRO A 141 -27.24 13.02 -6.06
N LYS A 142 -28.40 13.71 -6.01
CA LYS A 142 -29.69 13.12 -5.61
C LYS A 142 -30.34 12.15 -6.63
N ALA A 143 -29.70 11.86 -7.76
CA ALA A 143 -30.20 10.87 -8.71
C ALA A 143 -30.14 9.44 -8.10
N ALA A 144 -30.87 8.48 -8.68
CA ALA A 144 -30.64 7.07 -8.39
C ALA A 144 -29.28 6.68 -8.96
N ARG A 145 -28.41 6.08 -8.14
CA ARG A 145 -26.98 5.87 -8.41
C ARG A 145 -26.46 4.49 -7.99
N THR A 146 -27.26 3.73 -7.23
CA THR A 146 -27.03 2.31 -6.92
C THR A 146 -27.72 1.48 -7.99
N TYR A 147 -27.10 0.40 -8.49
CA TYR A 147 -27.70 -0.47 -9.52
C TYR A 147 -27.59 -1.96 -9.20
N GLU A 148 -28.51 -2.73 -9.75
CA GLU A 148 -28.62 -4.18 -9.58
C GLU A 148 -29.04 -4.83 -10.90
N LEU A 149 -28.38 -5.93 -11.27
CA LEU A 149 -28.74 -6.77 -12.42
C LEU A 149 -29.29 -8.11 -11.91
N GLU A 150 -30.51 -8.47 -12.34
CA GLU A 150 -31.22 -9.69 -11.93
C GLU A 150 -31.66 -10.49 -13.16
N VAL A 151 -31.42 -11.80 -13.18
CA VAL A 151 -32.07 -12.74 -14.10
C VAL A 151 -33.45 -13.08 -13.54
N LEU A 152 -34.50 -12.65 -14.24
CA LEU A 152 -35.88 -12.82 -13.81
C LEU A 152 -36.45 -14.21 -14.14
N SER A 153 -37.48 -14.56 -13.37
CA SER A 153 -38.15 -15.86 -13.48
C SER A 153 -38.81 -16.09 -14.83
N GLY A 154 -38.64 -17.30 -15.38
CA GLY A 154 -39.07 -17.64 -16.74
C GLY A 154 -38.00 -17.41 -17.81
N SER A 155 -36.77 -17.09 -17.39
CA SER A 155 -35.57 -17.36 -18.19
C SER A 155 -35.28 -18.87 -18.26
N ASP A 156 -34.61 -19.30 -19.31
CA ASP A 156 -34.04 -20.65 -19.45
C ASP A 156 -32.60 -20.75 -18.91
N ILE A 157 -32.05 -19.63 -18.41
CA ILE A 157 -30.81 -19.50 -17.63
C ILE A 157 -31.13 -19.23 -16.14
N THR A 158 -30.17 -19.42 -15.23
CA THR A 158 -30.35 -19.40 -13.77
C THR A 158 -30.92 -18.08 -13.25
N GLU A 159 -32.11 -18.17 -12.63
CA GLU A 159 -32.81 -17.07 -11.95
C GLU A 159 -32.02 -16.56 -10.72
N GLY A 160 -31.88 -15.25 -10.56
CA GLY A 160 -31.26 -14.63 -9.39
C GLY A 160 -30.56 -13.30 -9.64
N ILE A 161 -30.08 -12.65 -8.57
CA ILE A 161 -29.22 -11.46 -8.68
C ILE A 161 -27.87 -11.89 -9.24
N VAL A 162 -27.43 -11.20 -10.30
CA VAL A 162 -26.12 -11.35 -10.93
C VAL A 162 -25.10 -10.43 -10.23
N PHE A 163 -25.48 -9.17 -10.03
CA PHE A 163 -24.63 -8.14 -9.45
C PHE A 163 -25.46 -7.08 -8.71
N THR A 164 -24.92 -6.55 -7.62
CA THR A 164 -25.45 -5.37 -6.89
C THR A 164 -24.28 -4.43 -6.63
N SER A 165 -24.41 -3.16 -7.02
CA SER A 165 -23.38 -2.14 -6.77
C SER A 165 -23.36 -1.68 -5.31
N GLU A 166 -22.29 -0.99 -4.93
CA GLU A 166 -22.28 -0.18 -3.71
C GLU A 166 -23.29 0.99 -3.76
N GLU A 167 -23.59 1.57 -2.59
CA GLU A 167 -24.54 2.68 -2.49
C GLU A 167 -24.00 3.93 -3.18
N GLY A 168 -24.68 4.37 -4.24
CA GLY A 168 -24.29 5.57 -4.98
C GLY A 168 -23.14 5.38 -5.97
N ALA A 169 -22.80 4.14 -6.35
CA ALA A 169 -21.67 3.80 -7.22
C ALA A 169 -21.53 4.64 -8.50
N ILE A 170 -22.62 4.97 -9.19
CA ILE A 170 -22.57 5.74 -10.44
C ILE A 170 -22.08 7.18 -10.18
N THR A 171 -21.09 7.66 -10.93
CA THR A 171 -20.46 8.98 -10.82
C THR A 171 -21.49 10.10 -10.95
N SER A 172 -21.39 11.09 -10.04
CA SER A 172 -22.23 12.29 -10.05
C SER A 172 -21.43 13.54 -10.39
N LEU A 173 -21.62 14.08 -11.59
CA LEU A 173 -20.88 15.24 -12.11
C LEU A 173 -21.24 16.61 -11.49
N GLY A 174 -22.02 16.65 -10.40
CA GLY A 174 -22.34 17.88 -9.65
C GLY A 174 -23.18 18.94 -10.40
N GLY A 175 -23.46 18.74 -11.68
CA GLY A 175 -24.07 19.70 -12.61
C GLY A 175 -23.15 20.10 -13.77
N GLY A 176 -21.91 19.60 -13.81
CA GLY A 176 -20.89 19.89 -14.81
C GLY A 176 -20.75 18.83 -15.92
N LEU A 177 -21.82 18.61 -16.70
CA LEU A 177 -21.69 17.90 -17.97
C LEU A 177 -21.07 18.84 -19.01
N SER A 178 -19.90 18.46 -19.53
CA SER A 178 -19.06 19.27 -20.44
C SER A 178 -18.83 18.62 -21.82
N GLY A 179 -19.27 17.38 -22.00
CA GLY A 179 -19.24 16.61 -23.25
C GLY A 179 -20.26 15.47 -23.21
N HIS A 180 -20.06 14.45 -24.04
CA HIS A 180 -20.94 13.30 -24.18
C HIS A 180 -20.35 12.02 -23.57
N SER A 181 -19.09 11.66 -23.87
CA SER A 181 -18.38 10.58 -23.14
C SER A 181 -17.82 11.02 -21.77
N GLN A 182 -18.69 11.19 -20.78
CA GLN A 182 -18.33 11.36 -19.36
C GLN A 182 -19.07 10.36 -18.47
N HIS A 183 -19.25 9.14 -18.96
CA HIS A 183 -20.00 8.07 -18.32
C HIS A 183 -19.08 7.15 -17.52
N ASP A 184 -19.66 6.40 -16.58
CA ASP A 184 -19.04 5.19 -16.08
C ASP A 184 -19.30 4.09 -17.12
N GLU A 185 -18.21 3.47 -17.57
CA GLU A 185 -18.21 2.32 -18.47
C GLU A 185 -18.47 1.06 -17.66
N ILE A 186 -19.71 0.55 -17.65
CA ILE A 186 -20.12 -0.53 -16.74
C ILE A 186 -20.35 -1.83 -17.52
N ASP A 187 -19.47 -2.81 -17.30
CA ASP A 187 -19.58 -4.17 -17.83
C ASP A 187 -19.83 -5.16 -16.68
N ILE A 188 -20.98 -5.86 -16.69
CA ILE A 188 -21.33 -6.86 -15.67
C ILE A 188 -21.10 -8.25 -16.24
N ASP A 189 -20.15 -9.00 -15.68
CA ASP A 189 -19.86 -10.38 -16.05
C ASP A 189 -21.08 -11.30 -15.87
N LEU A 190 -21.43 -12.03 -16.94
CA LEU A 190 -22.48 -13.05 -16.95
C LEU A 190 -21.89 -14.48 -16.88
N THR A 191 -20.57 -14.65 -17.04
CA THR A 191 -19.92 -15.97 -17.03
C THR A 191 -19.91 -16.62 -15.64
N GLY A 192 -20.05 -15.83 -14.57
CA GLY A 192 -20.32 -16.32 -13.21
C GLY A 192 -21.69 -16.97 -12.99
N LEU A 193 -22.62 -16.92 -13.95
CA LEU A 193 -23.88 -17.67 -13.90
C LEU A 193 -23.61 -19.18 -14.02
N ALA A 194 -24.44 -19.99 -13.34
CA ALA A 194 -24.29 -21.45 -13.37
C ALA A 194 -24.53 -22.08 -14.76
N ASP A 195 -25.20 -21.35 -15.65
CA ASP A 195 -25.53 -21.68 -17.04
C ASP A 195 -25.64 -20.39 -17.88
N SER A 196 -24.51 -19.83 -18.29
CA SER A 196 -24.45 -18.64 -19.17
C SER A 196 -24.71 -18.94 -20.66
N THR A 197 -24.77 -20.21 -21.07
CA THR A 197 -25.12 -20.62 -22.44
C THR A 197 -26.64 -20.59 -22.66
N LEU A 198 -27.12 -19.66 -23.50
CA LEU A 198 -28.50 -19.63 -23.97
C LEU A 198 -28.67 -20.51 -25.21
N GLU A 199 -29.09 -21.76 -24.99
CA GLU A 199 -29.33 -22.78 -26.03
C GLU A 199 -30.36 -22.35 -27.09
N ILE A 200 -30.32 -22.96 -28.28
CA ILE A 200 -31.29 -22.71 -29.36
C ILE A 200 -32.74 -22.91 -28.89
N GLY A 201 -33.55 -21.86 -29.01
CA GLY A 201 -34.94 -21.79 -28.59
C GLY A 201 -35.15 -21.31 -27.16
N GLY A 202 -34.09 -20.99 -26.42
CA GLY A 202 -34.14 -20.45 -25.06
C GLY A 202 -34.47 -18.95 -25.00
N THR A 203 -34.91 -18.51 -23.83
CA THR A 203 -35.17 -17.10 -23.46
C THR A 203 -34.31 -16.66 -22.28
N ALA A 204 -33.70 -15.47 -22.33
CA ALA A 204 -33.05 -14.85 -21.17
C ALA A 204 -33.74 -13.52 -20.83
N ILE A 205 -34.08 -13.30 -19.56
CA ILE A 205 -34.81 -12.12 -19.08
C ILE A 205 -33.95 -11.41 -18.03
N PHE A 206 -33.27 -10.34 -18.42
CA PHE A 206 -32.47 -9.51 -17.52
C PHE A 206 -33.28 -8.30 -17.05
N GLN A 207 -33.19 -7.93 -15.78
CA GLN A 207 -33.66 -6.66 -15.26
C GLN A 207 -32.50 -5.86 -14.68
N LEU A 208 -32.28 -4.66 -15.23
CA LEU A 208 -31.41 -3.64 -14.65
C LEU A 208 -32.27 -2.68 -13.83
N ARG A 209 -31.95 -2.54 -12.54
CA ARG A 209 -32.70 -1.72 -11.57
C ARG A 209 -31.77 -0.69 -10.94
N PHE A 210 -32.14 0.58 -11.03
CA PHE A 210 -31.47 1.70 -10.35
C PHE A 210 -32.26 2.12 -9.10
N THR A 211 -31.55 2.44 -8.02
CA THR A 211 -32.13 2.86 -6.72
C THR A 211 -31.27 3.95 -6.04
N GLY A 212 -31.69 4.42 -4.86
CA GLY A 212 -30.95 5.39 -4.04
C GLY A 212 -31.25 6.87 -4.31
N GLY A 213 -32.16 7.18 -5.24
CA GLY A 213 -32.52 8.56 -5.52
C GLY A 213 -33.37 9.19 -4.41
N ALA A 214 -33.20 10.50 -4.18
CA ALA A 214 -33.72 11.15 -2.96
C ALA A 214 -35.26 11.18 -2.82
N GLY A 215 -36.01 10.93 -3.89
CA GLY A 215 -37.48 10.85 -3.91
C GLY A 215 -38.22 12.18 -3.69
N ASP A 216 -37.49 13.28 -3.48
CA ASP A 216 -38.02 14.59 -3.09
C ASP A 216 -38.51 15.45 -4.28
N GLY A 217 -38.31 14.99 -5.51
CA GLY A 217 -38.68 15.69 -6.74
C GLY A 217 -37.77 16.87 -7.11
N SER A 218 -36.56 16.94 -6.54
CA SER A 218 -35.57 17.98 -6.86
C SER A 218 -35.30 18.05 -8.37
N GLY A 219 -35.59 19.22 -8.96
CA GLY A 219 -35.40 19.45 -10.39
C GLY A 219 -33.92 19.42 -10.79
N GLY A 220 -33.60 18.78 -11.92
CA GLY A 220 -32.24 18.74 -12.46
C GLY A 220 -31.35 17.66 -11.88
N HIS A 221 -31.89 16.71 -11.11
CA HIS A 221 -31.17 15.52 -10.65
C HIS A 221 -31.54 14.33 -11.53
N HIS A 222 -30.81 14.15 -12.62
CA HIS A 222 -31.07 13.11 -13.62
C HIS A 222 -30.03 11.99 -13.48
N LEU A 223 -30.47 10.74 -13.59
CA LEU A 223 -29.62 9.64 -14.04
C LEU A 223 -29.83 9.51 -15.56
N PHE A 224 -28.73 9.37 -16.27
CA PHE A 224 -28.69 9.06 -17.69
C PHE A 224 -28.11 7.66 -17.90
N LEU A 225 -28.66 6.96 -18.88
CA LEU A 225 -28.28 5.62 -19.32
C LEU A 225 -28.20 5.63 -20.84
N ASP A 226 -27.15 5.05 -21.40
CA ASP A 226 -26.98 4.87 -22.83
C ASP A 226 -26.27 3.55 -23.19
N ASN A 227 -26.14 3.26 -24.49
CA ASN A 227 -25.34 2.16 -25.05
C ASN A 227 -25.46 0.82 -24.30
N VAL A 228 -26.69 0.36 -24.04
CA VAL A 228 -26.91 -0.90 -23.32
C VAL A 228 -26.79 -2.09 -24.26
N ALA A 229 -25.94 -3.08 -23.96
CA ALA A 229 -25.83 -4.32 -24.73
C ALA A 229 -25.80 -5.58 -23.85
N VAL A 230 -26.30 -6.67 -24.41
CA VAL A 230 -25.85 -8.02 -24.03
C VAL A 230 -24.83 -8.46 -25.08
N THR A 231 -23.63 -8.83 -24.64
CA THR A 231 -22.60 -9.40 -25.50
C THR A 231 -22.52 -10.92 -25.33
N LEU A 232 -22.06 -11.60 -26.36
CA LEU A 232 -21.55 -12.95 -26.19
C LEU A 232 -20.33 -12.90 -25.26
N VAL A 233 -19.92 -14.06 -24.75
CA VAL A 233 -18.53 -14.28 -24.36
C VAL A 233 -17.71 -13.85 -25.58
N SER A 234 -17.02 -12.72 -25.46
CA SER A 234 -15.97 -12.40 -26.40
C SER A 234 -15.01 -13.59 -26.42
N ASP A 235 -14.36 -13.89 -27.53
CA ASP A 235 -13.14 -14.72 -27.49
C ASP A 235 -11.95 -13.92 -26.86
N LEU A 236 -12.23 -13.21 -25.77
CA LEU A 236 -11.36 -13.06 -24.62
C LEU A 236 -11.87 -14.11 -23.61
N THR A 237 -11.07 -15.08 -23.22
CA THR A 237 -9.66 -14.84 -22.93
C THR A 237 -8.79 -15.80 -23.72
N ASN A 238 -8.37 -15.33 -24.90
CA ASN A 238 -7.05 -15.72 -25.38
C ASN A 238 -6.06 -15.42 -24.24
N LYS A 239 -5.26 -16.40 -23.85
CA LYS A 239 -4.48 -16.35 -22.61
C LYS A 239 -3.07 -16.84 -22.83
N LEU A 240 -2.18 -16.45 -21.93
CA LEU A 240 -0.89 -17.12 -21.81
C LEU A 240 -1.06 -18.45 -21.07
N ALA A 241 -0.20 -19.41 -21.39
CA ALA A 241 -0.11 -20.69 -20.71
C ALA A 241 1.36 -21.09 -20.61
N VAL A 242 1.85 -21.33 -19.39
CA VAL A 242 3.16 -21.95 -19.17
C VAL A 242 3.04 -23.45 -19.45
N THR A 243 3.28 -23.84 -20.70
CA THR A 243 3.03 -25.20 -21.20
C THR A 243 4.15 -26.20 -20.93
N SER A 244 5.35 -25.71 -20.58
CA SER A 244 6.48 -26.57 -20.22
C SER A 244 7.45 -25.86 -19.27
N VAL A 245 7.70 -26.48 -18.12
CA VAL A 245 8.78 -26.19 -17.17
C VAL A 245 9.52 -27.50 -16.84
N PRO A 246 10.78 -27.48 -16.39
CA PRO A 246 11.41 -28.66 -15.83
C PRO A 246 10.77 -29.03 -14.48
N ALA A 247 10.77 -30.30 -14.10
CA ALA A 247 10.34 -30.71 -12.75
C ALA A 247 11.36 -30.32 -11.66
N THR A 248 12.63 -30.09 -12.05
CA THR A 248 13.73 -29.73 -11.17
C THR A 248 14.65 -28.76 -11.89
N ALA A 249 15.08 -27.70 -11.22
CA ALA A 249 16.12 -26.80 -11.68
C ALA A 249 17.29 -26.75 -10.68
N THR A 250 18.35 -26.05 -11.04
CA THR A 250 19.49 -25.79 -10.16
C THR A 250 19.68 -24.28 -10.08
N ALA A 251 19.85 -23.75 -8.88
CA ALA A 251 20.04 -22.32 -8.66
C ALA A 251 21.20 -21.77 -9.50
N GLY A 252 21.03 -20.56 -10.05
CA GLY A 252 22.00 -19.90 -10.92
C GLY A 252 22.31 -20.63 -12.24
N SER A 253 21.55 -21.67 -12.62
CA SER A 253 21.76 -22.43 -13.85
C SER A 253 20.61 -22.21 -14.85
N ASP A 254 20.95 -22.11 -16.14
CA ASP A 254 19.96 -21.99 -17.22
C ASP A 254 18.99 -23.18 -17.23
N PHE A 255 17.69 -22.88 -17.14
CA PHE A 255 16.61 -23.80 -17.47
C PHE A 255 15.69 -23.20 -18.55
N SER A 256 14.82 -24.06 -19.09
CA SER A 256 13.96 -23.69 -20.22
C SER A 256 12.48 -23.69 -19.84
N VAL A 257 11.80 -22.60 -20.17
CA VAL A 257 10.35 -22.41 -19.98
C VAL A 257 9.72 -22.15 -21.33
N THR A 258 8.58 -22.78 -21.63
CA THR A 258 7.80 -22.50 -22.84
C THR A 258 6.47 -21.89 -22.46
N VAL A 259 6.19 -20.73 -23.04
CA VAL A 259 4.92 -20.01 -22.93
C VAL A 259 4.21 -20.07 -24.28
N GLU A 260 2.92 -20.35 -24.25
CA GLU A 260 2.04 -20.41 -25.41
C GLU A 260 0.87 -19.43 -25.23
N ALA A 261 0.59 -18.63 -26.25
CA ALA A 261 -0.70 -17.97 -26.40
C ALA A 261 -1.72 -19.02 -26.84
N GLN A 262 -2.81 -19.14 -26.10
CA GLN A 262 -3.88 -20.11 -26.33
C GLN A 262 -5.22 -19.41 -26.51
N ASP A 263 -6.15 -20.05 -27.21
CA ASP A 263 -7.56 -19.67 -27.18
C ASP A 263 -8.22 -20.04 -25.83
N VAL A 264 -9.46 -19.61 -25.63
CA VAL A 264 -10.27 -19.92 -24.43
C VAL A 264 -10.40 -21.43 -24.16
N ASN A 265 -10.27 -22.27 -25.19
CA ASN A 265 -10.35 -23.73 -25.11
C ASN A 265 -8.99 -24.40 -24.84
N GLY A 266 -7.91 -23.63 -24.71
CA GLY A 266 -6.55 -24.13 -24.50
C GLY A 266 -5.85 -24.64 -25.76
N ASN A 267 -6.31 -24.28 -26.96
CA ASN A 267 -5.61 -24.60 -28.21
C ASN A 267 -4.58 -23.50 -28.54
N PRO A 268 -3.43 -23.81 -29.16
CA PRO A 268 -2.45 -22.81 -29.56
C PRO A 268 -3.02 -21.76 -30.54
N LEU A 269 -2.86 -20.48 -30.19
CA LEU A 269 -3.31 -19.32 -30.95
C LEU A 269 -2.11 -18.54 -31.47
N ASN A 270 -2.04 -18.29 -32.78
CA ASN A 270 -1.02 -17.39 -33.33
C ASN A 270 -1.35 -15.93 -33.02
N VAL A 271 -0.42 -15.20 -32.40
CA VAL A 271 -0.58 -13.76 -32.15
C VAL A 271 -0.56 -12.94 -33.45
N SER A 272 -1.31 -11.86 -33.49
CA SER A 272 -1.52 -11.00 -34.66
C SER A 272 -0.36 -10.00 -34.86
N GLN A 273 0.20 -9.50 -33.76
CA GLN A 273 1.42 -8.68 -33.71
C GLN A 273 2.47 -9.33 -32.80
N ASP A 274 3.67 -8.76 -32.73
CA ASP A 274 4.68 -9.23 -31.77
C ASP A 274 4.19 -8.94 -30.35
N THR A 275 4.09 -9.98 -29.51
CA THR A 275 3.55 -9.92 -28.14
C THR A 275 4.67 -10.20 -27.14
N GLU A 276 5.00 -9.20 -26.34
CA GLU A 276 6.01 -9.32 -25.28
C GLU A 276 5.38 -9.87 -24.00
N ILE A 277 6.15 -10.71 -23.31
CA ILE A 277 5.74 -11.40 -22.09
C ILE A 277 6.83 -11.34 -21.02
N SER A 278 6.42 -11.47 -19.77
CA SER A 278 7.29 -11.64 -18.60
C SER A 278 6.83 -12.83 -17.75
N LEU A 279 7.79 -13.60 -17.24
CA LEU A 279 7.57 -14.61 -16.20
C LEU A 279 7.78 -14.01 -14.81
N SER A 280 6.94 -14.41 -13.87
CA SER A 280 7.05 -14.11 -12.44
C SER A 280 7.10 -15.43 -11.63
N PRO A 281 8.00 -15.56 -10.63
CA PRO A 281 8.05 -16.71 -9.75
C PRO A 281 7.11 -16.56 -8.55
N SER A 282 6.76 -17.68 -7.91
CA SER A 282 6.01 -17.71 -6.65
C SER A 282 6.88 -17.68 -5.38
N GLY A 283 8.20 -17.56 -5.52
CA GLY A 283 9.17 -17.71 -4.44
C GLY A 283 10.01 -16.44 -4.19
N SER A 284 10.97 -16.56 -3.28
CA SER A 284 11.81 -15.47 -2.76
C SER A 284 13.05 -15.15 -3.62
N GLY A 285 13.46 -16.07 -4.50
CA GLY A 285 14.60 -15.89 -5.39
C GLY A 285 14.40 -14.92 -6.55
N THR A 286 15.50 -14.35 -7.05
CA THR A 286 15.51 -13.51 -8.24
C THR A 286 15.40 -14.37 -9.50
N LEU A 287 14.38 -14.11 -10.33
CA LEU A 287 14.23 -14.70 -11.65
C LEU A 287 14.87 -13.80 -12.73
N THR A 288 15.76 -14.34 -13.55
CA THR A 288 16.40 -13.62 -14.67
C THR A 288 16.20 -14.36 -15.99
N GLY A 289 16.38 -13.66 -17.13
CA GLY A 289 16.07 -14.21 -18.45
C GLY A 289 14.57 -14.48 -18.64
N ASN A 290 13.74 -13.79 -17.87
CA ASN A 290 12.31 -14.03 -17.68
C ASN A 290 11.41 -13.34 -18.71
N THR A 291 11.97 -12.59 -19.66
CA THR A 291 11.19 -11.88 -20.70
C THR A 291 11.45 -12.47 -22.09
N ALA A 292 10.41 -12.45 -22.94
CA ALA A 292 10.48 -12.92 -24.31
C ALA A 292 9.38 -12.31 -25.20
N THR A 293 9.46 -12.57 -26.50
CA THR A 293 8.47 -12.13 -27.48
C THR A 293 7.91 -13.34 -28.23
N ILE A 294 6.59 -13.53 -28.21
CA ILE A 294 5.88 -14.38 -29.15
C ILE A 294 5.75 -13.57 -30.45
N LEU A 295 6.35 -14.05 -31.54
CA LEU A 295 6.40 -13.31 -32.79
C LEU A 295 5.07 -13.39 -33.56
N SER A 296 4.70 -12.32 -34.25
CA SER A 296 3.52 -12.25 -35.13
C SER A 296 3.44 -13.46 -36.07
N GLY A 297 2.30 -14.13 -36.04
CA GLY A 297 2.03 -15.35 -36.81
C GLY A 297 2.56 -16.65 -36.18
N THR A 298 3.01 -16.61 -34.92
CA THR A 298 3.40 -17.77 -34.10
C THR A 298 2.62 -17.80 -32.79
N SER A 299 2.52 -18.97 -32.14
CA SER A 299 1.72 -19.15 -30.92
C SER A 299 2.53 -19.32 -29.65
N SER A 300 3.85 -19.53 -29.71
CA SER A 300 4.64 -19.85 -28.53
C SER A 300 6.10 -19.40 -28.63
N VAL A 301 6.72 -19.23 -27.46
CA VAL A 301 8.13 -18.91 -27.30
C VAL A 301 8.75 -19.77 -26.20
N THR A 302 9.97 -20.26 -26.44
CA THR A 302 10.76 -20.95 -25.42
C THR A 302 11.90 -20.03 -24.95
N LEU A 303 11.85 -19.64 -23.68
CA LEU A 303 12.93 -18.99 -22.97
C LEU A 303 13.92 -20.10 -22.60
N ASN A 304 15.17 -20.02 -23.06
CA ASN A 304 16.17 -21.09 -22.88
C ASN A 304 17.23 -20.77 -21.81
N THR A 305 17.20 -19.56 -21.27
CA THR A 305 18.19 -18.99 -20.34
C THR A 305 17.49 -18.37 -19.14
N VAL A 306 16.41 -19.01 -18.67
CA VAL A 306 15.76 -18.61 -17.42
C VAL A 306 16.65 -19.10 -16.29
N GLN A 307 16.99 -18.23 -15.34
CA GLN A 307 17.73 -18.60 -14.15
C GLN A 307 16.99 -18.10 -12.92
N TYR A 308 17.12 -18.84 -11.83
CA TYR A 308 16.53 -18.52 -10.54
C TYR A 308 17.59 -18.64 -9.45
N THR A 309 17.64 -17.70 -8.50
CA THR A 309 18.75 -17.66 -7.52
C THR A 309 18.52 -18.47 -6.26
N ALA A 310 17.28 -18.66 -5.79
CA ALA A 310 17.00 -19.35 -4.53
C ALA A 310 16.77 -20.86 -4.71
N ALA A 311 17.12 -21.65 -3.69
CA ALA A 311 16.89 -23.09 -3.63
C ALA A 311 15.57 -23.41 -2.89
N GLU A 312 14.45 -23.33 -3.61
CA GLU A 312 13.09 -23.57 -3.09
C GLU A 312 12.16 -24.23 -4.12
N ASP A 313 10.96 -24.65 -3.72
CA ASP A 313 9.90 -25.07 -4.65
C ASP A 313 9.17 -23.82 -5.18
N ILE A 314 9.13 -23.63 -6.50
CA ILE A 314 8.44 -22.49 -7.16
C ILE A 314 7.41 -22.93 -8.20
N THR A 315 6.43 -22.09 -8.46
CA THR A 315 5.69 -22.05 -9.73
C THR A 315 6.04 -20.78 -10.50
N LEU A 316 5.70 -20.75 -11.79
CA LEU A 316 5.86 -19.59 -12.66
C LEU A 316 4.53 -19.24 -13.34
N ALA A 317 4.12 -17.97 -13.27
CA ALA A 317 3.09 -17.39 -14.12
C ALA A 317 3.72 -16.58 -15.27
N ALA A 318 2.95 -16.40 -16.35
CA ALA A 318 3.32 -15.59 -17.51
C ALA A 318 2.30 -14.46 -17.72
N ALA A 319 2.78 -13.21 -17.69
CA ALA A 319 2.00 -12.01 -17.96
C ALA A 319 2.36 -11.43 -19.33
N GLN A 320 1.38 -10.78 -19.97
CA GLN A 320 1.60 -9.98 -21.17
C GLN A 320 2.12 -8.59 -20.77
N THR A 321 3.13 -8.07 -21.47
CA THR A 321 3.65 -6.70 -21.26
C THR A 321 3.39 -5.77 -22.44
N SER A 322 3.24 -6.30 -23.66
CA SER A 322 2.80 -5.54 -24.85
C SER A 322 2.25 -6.48 -25.94
N GLY A 323 1.60 -5.94 -26.99
CA GLY A 323 1.13 -6.72 -28.14
C GLY A 323 -0.35 -7.13 -28.12
N ASP A 324 -0.68 -8.34 -28.56
CA ASP A 324 -2.06 -8.87 -28.54
C ASP A 324 -2.59 -8.98 -27.10
N PRO A 325 -3.82 -8.52 -26.78
CA PRO A 325 -4.37 -8.64 -25.44
C PRO A 325 -4.56 -10.11 -25.04
N LEU A 326 -3.79 -10.56 -24.04
CA LEU A 326 -3.83 -11.92 -23.51
C LEU A 326 -3.90 -11.88 -21.97
N LEU A 327 -4.74 -12.72 -21.37
CA LEU A 327 -4.72 -12.88 -19.92
C LEU A 327 -3.43 -13.52 -19.40
N LEU A 328 -3.13 -13.20 -18.13
CA LEU A 328 -2.19 -13.92 -17.28
C LEU A 328 -2.43 -15.43 -17.36
N SER A 329 -1.35 -16.21 -17.34
CA SER A 329 -1.47 -17.66 -17.24
C SER A 329 -1.85 -18.13 -15.84
N GLU A 330 -2.47 -19.30 -15.76
CA GLU A 330 -2.37 -20.14 -14.56
C GLU A 330 -0.91 -20.38 -14.18
N GLU A 331 -0.66 -20.63 -12.90
CA GLU A 331 0.64 -21.06 -12.40
C GLU A 331 1.11 -22.37 -13.04
N SER A 332 2.42 -22.48 -13.28
CA SER A 332 3.03 -23.71 -13.79
C SER A 332 2.90 -24.87 -12.78
N THR A 333 3.19 -26.09 -13.23
CA THR A 333 3.55 -27.15 -12.27
C THR A 333 4.78 -26.75 -11.47
N VAL A 334 4.87 -27.20 -10.21
CA VAL A 334 6.01 -26.92 -9.33
C VAL A 334 7.34 -27.34 -9.96
N ILE A 335 8.33 -26.46 -9.84
CA ILE A 335 9.73 -26.66 -10.14
C ILE A 335 10.47 -26.71 -8.80
N THR A 336 11.06 -27.85 -8.46
CA THR A 336 11.98 -27.90 -7.30
C THR A 336 13.33 -27.34 -7.70
N VAL A 337 13.67 -26.13 -7.26
CA VAL A 337 15.00 -25.54 -7.47
C VAL A 337 15.91 -26.03 -6.34
N SER A 338 16.91 -26.83 -6.69
CA SER A 338 17.94 -27.24 -5.73
C SER A 338 19.12 -26.28 -5.76
N ALA A 339 19.83 -26.15 -4.64
CA ALA A 339 21.09 -25.42 -4.59
C ALA A 339 22.10 -25.96 -5.62
N GLY A 340 22.99 -25.08 -6.07
CA GLY A 340 24.08 -25.37 -6.98
C GLY A 340 25.16 -26.26 -6.37
N LEU A 341 26.26 -26.40 -7.10
CA LEU A 341 27.48 -26.95 -6.50
C LEU A 341 28.03 -25.93 -5.49
N GLY A 342 28.37 -26.38 -4.28
CA GLY A 342 29.09 -25.56 -3.32
C GLY A 342 30.37 -24.99 -3.94
N THR A 343 30.51 -23.66 -3.87
CA THR A 343 31.68 -22.91 -4.34
C THR A 343 32.37 -22.13 -3.23
N GLU A 344 31.65 -21.88 -2.14
CA GLU A 344 32.10 -21.13 -0.98
C GLU A 344 31.91 -21.96 0.29
N LEU A 345 32.80 -21.76 1.26
CA LEU A 345 32.69 -22.29 2.61
C LEU A 345 32.61 -21.10 3.55
N THR A 346 31.62 -21.11 4.43
CA THR A 346 31.36 -20.08 5.44
C THR A 346 31.42 -20.69 6.84
N ILE A 347 31.55 -19.82 7.86
CA ILE A 347 31.40 -20.18 9.26
C ILE A 347 30.15 -19.45 9.75
N GLU A 348 29.16 -20.19 10.24
CA GLU A 348 27.82 -19.65 10.52
C GLU A 348 27.30 -19.99 11.92
N THR A 349 26.24 -19.30 12.32
CA THR A 349 25.60 -19.45 13.64
C THR A 349 24.65 -20.64 13.75
N GLU A 350 24.19 -21.24 12.64
CA GLU A 350 23.24 -22.35 12.64
C GLU A 350 23.62 -23.46 11.64
N SER A 351 23.18 -24.69 11.93
CA SER A 351 23.62 -25.91 11.23
C SER A 351 22.93 -26.22 9.90
N ASP A 352 21.80 -25.54 9.60
CA ASP A 352 20.93 -25.82 8.45
C ASP A 352 20.95 -24.70 7.38
N GLY A 353 21.87 -23.75 7.51
CA GLY A 353 22.04 -22.62 6.60
C GLY A 353 21.03 -21.47 6.79
N SER A 354 20.17 -21.53 7.82
CA SER A 354 19.33 -20.40 8.24
C SER A 354 20.09 -19.32 9.04
N GLY A 355 21.31 -19.63 9.47
CA GLY A 355 22.17 -18.73 10.26
C GLY A 355 22.85 -17.64 9.43
N SER A 356 23.49 -16.71 10.13
CA SER A 356 24.34 -15.69 9.54
C SER A 356 25.80 -16.11 9.56
N VAL A 357 26.61 -15.56 8.64
CA VAL A 357 28.07 -15.69 8.69
C VAL A 357 28.60 -15.00 9.94
N VAL A 358 29.47 -15.69 10.69
CA VAL A 358 30.08 -15.18 11.92
C VAL A 358 31.07 -14.06 11.58
N GLY A 359 30.58 -12.82 11.68
CA GLY A 359 31.36 -11.59 11.50
C GLY A 359 32.26 -11.25 12.70
N ASP A 360 32.68 -9.99 12.79
CA ASP A 360 33.44 -9.47 13.93
C ASP A 360 32.52 -9.43 15.16
N MET A 361 32.93 -10.05 16.28
CA MET A 361 32.04 -10.20 17.43
C MET A 361 32.76 -10.13 18.78
N SER A 362 32.03 -9.73 19.82
CA SER A 362 32.49 -9.76 21.21
C SER A 362 32.08 -11.08 21.88
N ALA A 363 33.03 -11.85 22.39
CA ALA A 363 32.81 -13.16 23.03
C ALA A 363 33.11 -13.13 24.53
N PHE A 364 32.19 -13.65 25.35
CA PHE A 364 32.24 -13.52 26.81
C PHE A 364 33.00 -14.66 27.48
N LEU A 365 33.94 -14.34 28.38
CA LEU A 365 34.68 -15.31 29.18
C LEU A 365 33.78 -16.37 29.83
N GLY A 366 34.08 -17.64 29.57
CA GLY A 366 33.39 -18.81 30.14
C GLY A 366 32.04 -19.16 29.51
N ASN A 367 31.53 -18.36 28.57
CA ASN A 367 30.30 -18.66 27.85
C ASN A 367 30.63 -19.33 26.51
N PRO A 368 30.33 -20.64 26.32
CA PRO A 368 30.54 -21.31 25.06
C PRO A 368 29.51 -20.87 24.02
N PHE A 369 29.93 -20.73 22.78
CA PHE A 369 29.05 -20.71 21.61
C PHE A 369 29.54 -21.71 20.56
N GLU A 370 28.64 -22.09 19.66
CA GLU A 370 28.89 -23.06 18.61
C GLU A 370 28.87 -22.37 17.24
N VAL A 371 29.68 -22.86 16.31
CA VAL A 371 29.72 -22.39 14.92
C VAL A 371 29.74 -23.57 13.97
N PHE A 372 29.21 -23.37 12.77
CA PHE A 372 28.99 -24.43 11.78
C PHE A 372 29.72 -24.13 10.48
N ALA A 373 30.34 -25.14 9.87
CA ALA A 373 31.00 -25.04 8.57
C ALA A 373 29.97 -25.33 7.48
N ILE A 374 29.50 -24.29 6.81
CA ILE A 374 28.41 -24.37 5.84
C ILE A 374 28.98 -24.19 4.43
N SER A 375 28.66 -25.08 3.49
CA SER A 375 28.96 -24.84 2.09
C SER A 375 27.80 -24.12 1.41
N ARG A 376 28.13 -23.08 0.64
CA ARG A 376 27.17 -22.30 -0.15
C ARG A 376 27.51 -22.34 -1.64
N ASP A 377 26.46 -22.32 -2.47
CA ASP A 377 26.62 -22.19 -3.92
C ASP A 377 26.95 -20.74 -4.33
N SER A 378 27.17 -20.51 -5.62
CA SER A 378 27.54 -19.18 -6.14
C SER A 378 26.42 -18.12 -6.06
N SER A 379 25.23 -18.49 -5.60
CA SER A 379 24.09 -17.61 -5.36
C SER A 379 23.82 -17.42 -3.86
N GLY A 380 24.63 -18.03 -2.99
CA GLY A 380 24.48 -17.97 -1.54
C GLY A 380 23.52 -19.01 -0.93
N ASN A 381 23.02 -20.00 -1.68
CA ASN A 381 22.14 -21.02 -1.10
C ASN A 381 22.91 -22.00 -0.24
N PHE A 382 22.29 -22.47 0.85
CA PHE A 382 22.76 -23.63 1.61
C PHE A 382 22.88 -24.87 0.72
N VAL A 383 24.05 -25.51 0.72
CA VAL A 383 24.32 -26.76 -0.02
C VAL A 383 24.41 -27.95 0.92
N ASP A 384 25.27 -27.89 1.94
CA ASP A 384 25.40 -28.91 2.98
C ASP A 384 26.06 -28.36 4.26
N LEU A 385 25.90 -29.08 5.36
CA LEU A 385 26.74 -28.95 6.55
C LEU A 385 28.00 -29.78 6.31
N GLU A 386 29.16 -29.14 6.25
CA GLU A 386 30.43 -29.80 5.89
C GLU A 386 30.98 -30.61 7.08
N THR A 387 30.36 -31.77 7.34
CA THR A 387 30.67 -32.68 8.46
C THR A 387 32.12 -33.20 8.52
N ALA A 388 32.93 -32.91 7.49
CA ALA A 388 34.35 -33.24 7.39
C ALA A 388 35.30 -32.04 7.56
N ALA A 389 34.78 -30.85 7.88
CA ALA A 389 35.59 -29.67 8.17
C ALA A 389 36.40 -29.85 9.46
N GLU A 390 37.67 -29.42 9.42
CA GLU A 390 38.54 -29.32 10.59
C GLU A 390 38.61 -27.85 11.05
N PHE A 391 38.39 -27.60 12.34
CA PHE A 391 38.36 -26.25 12.92
C PHE A 391 39.64 -25.88 13.68
N SER A 392 40.04 -24.61 13.61
CA SER A 392 41.18 -24.08 14.37
C SER A 392 41.06 -22.58 14.67
N LEU A 393 41.72 -22.12 15.73
CA LEU A 393 41.91 -20.68 15.98
C LEU A 393 43.15 -20.17 15.24
N ILE A 394 42.98 -19.09 14.49
CA ILE A 394 44.04 -18.36 13.81
C ILE A 394 44.11 -16.91 14.30
N ASN A 395 45.18 -16.19 13.91
CA ASN A 395 45.42 -14.79 14.27
C ASN A 395 45.38 -14.47 15.78
N ILE A 396 45.61 -15.48 16.62
CA ILE A 396 45.48 -15.39 18.09
C ILE A 396 46.38 -14.28 18.66
N THR A 397 45.77 -13.38 19.43
CA THR A 397 46.45 -12.36 20.26
C THR A 397 45.98 -12.43 21.71
N GLY A 398 46.69 -11.76 22.62
CA GLY A 398 46.37 -11.78 24.06
C GLY A 398 46.77 -13.08 24.73
N GLU A 399 45.88 -13.59 25.58
CA GLU A 399 46.06 -14.81 26.38
C GLU A 399 45.11 -15.96 25.98
N ILE A 400 44.25 -15.80 24.95
CA ILE A 400 43.44 -16.90 24.35
C ILE A 400 44.33 -18.10 24.03
N ASP A 401 43.88 -19.30 24.40
CA ASP A 401 44.59 -20.56 24.09
C ASP A 401 43.94 -21.26 22.89
N ALA A 402 44.75 -21.93 22.06
CA ALA A 402 44.23 -22.69 20.92
C ALA A 402 43.26 -23.83 21.34
N ASN A 403 43.32 -24.28 22.60
CA ASN A 403 42.41 -25.28 23.17
C ASN A 403 41.09 -24.70 23.70
N ASP A 404 40.89 -23.37 23.60
CA ASP A 404 39.59 -22.74 23.89
C ASP A 404 38.56 -23.08 22.81
N LEU A 405 38.99 -23.51 21.62
CA LEU A 405 38.13 -24.07 20.56
C LEU A 405 38.15 -25.60 20.61
N PHE A 406 36.96 -26.21 20.62
CA PHE A 406 36.78 -27.65 20.53
C PHE A 406 36.04 -28.00 19.23
N ASP A 407 36.74 -28.70 18.33
CA ASP A 407 36.15 -29.29 17.13
C ASP A 407 35.28 -30.50 17.53
N ASN A 408 33.99 -30.48 17.14
CA ASN A 408 33.04 -31.54 17.47
C ASN A 408 33.14 -32.75 16.50
N PHE A 409 33.86 -32.61 15.38
CA PHE A 409 34.01 -33.60 14.31
C PHE A 409 32.69 -34.02 13.63
N ASP A 410 31.73 -33.09 13.57
CA ASP A 410 30.44 -33.25 12.90
C ASP A 410 30.07 -32.04 12.01
N GLY A 411 31.05 -31.19 11.68
CA GLY A 411 30.84 -29.95 10.93
C GLY A 411 30.60 -28.72 11.81
N SER A 412 30.64 -28.89 13.14
CA SER A 412 30.58 -27.80 14.11
C SER A 412 31.82 -27.71 15.01
N ALA A 413 32.00 -26.55 15.65
CA ALA A 413 32.97 -26.38 16.73
C ALA A 413 32.42 -25.47 17.83
N THR A 414 32.67 -25.84 19.08
CA THR A 414 32.33 -25.04 20.26
C THR A 414 33.53 -24.19 20.70
N PHE A 415 33.43 -22.87 20.64
CA PHE A 415 34.42 -21.96 21.22
C PHE A 415 34.02 -21.61 22.66
N THR A 416 34.85 -21.99 23.63
CA THR A 416 34.73 -21.65 25.05
C THR A 416 35.88 -20.71 25.45
N PRO A 417 35.74 -19.39 25.25
CA PRO A 417 36.79 -18.42 25.56
C PRO A 417 37.13 -18.42 27.07
N ASN A 418 38.37 -18.71 27.45
CA ASN A 418 38.78 -18.74 28.87
C ASN A 418 39.64 -17.54 29.29
N LEU A 419 40.21 -16.80 28.35
CA LEU A 419 41.19 -15.72 28.59
C LEU A 419 41.04 -14.59 27.56
N ASN A 420 41.37 -13.35 27.95
CA ASN A 420 41.20 -12.16 27.11
C ASN A 420 42.18 -12.14 25.91
N GLY A 421 41.73 -11.69 24.76
CA GLY A 421 42.52 -11.61 23.53
C GLY A 421 41.67 -11.41 22.29
N THR A 422 42.22 -11.72 21.12
CA THR A 422 41.45 -11.79 19.85
C THR A 422 41.84 -13.03 19.07
N ALA A 423 40.93 -13.58 18.28
CA ALA A 423 41.20 -14.66 17.32
C ALA A 423 40.20 -14.62 16.16
N ASN A 424 40.49 -15.32 15.07
CA ASN A 424 39.45 -15.77 14.13
C ASN A 424 39.31 -17.29 14.27
N ILE A 425 38.10 -17.82 14.12
CA ILE A 425 37.92 -19.25 13.85
C ILE A 425 38.17 -19.46 12.35
N SER A 426 38.84 -20.56 12.00
CA SER A 426 38.98 -21.01 10.62
C SER A 426 38.54 -22.46 10.49
N ALA A 427 37.81 -22.75 9.42
CA ALA A 427 37.31 -24.07 9.07
C ALA A 427 37.87 -24.49 7.70
N ALA A 428 38.43 -25.69 7.59
CA ALA A 428 39.05 -26.18 6.37
C ALA A 428 38.49 -27.55 5.96
N VAL A 429 38.09 -27.71 4.70
CA VAL A 429 37.59 -28.98 4.13
C VAL A 429 38.07 -29.17 2.68
N GLU A 430 38.37 -30.42 2.28
CA GLU A 430 38.95 -30.71 0.95
C GLU A 430 37.97 -30.36 -0.18
N GLY A 431 38.31 -29.32 -0.96
CA GLY A 431 37.53 -28.89 -2.13
C GLY A 431 37.23 -27.39 -2.13
N PHE A 432 37.25 -26.77 -0.94
CA PHE A 432 36.99 -25.35 -0.74
C PHE A 432 38.26 -24.57 -0.41
N THR A 433 38.15 -23.25 -0.32
CA THR A 433 39.15 -22.40 0.35
C THR A 433 38.77 -22.33 1.83
N ASP A 434 39.77 -22.37 2.73
CA ASP A 434 39.55 -22.28 4.18
C ASP A 434 38.68 -21.06 4.52
N ALA A 435 37.57 -21.29 5.21
CA ALA A 435 36.70 -20.26 5.72
C ALA A 435 37.34 -19.61 6.96
N VAL A 436 37.04 -18.33 7.20
CA VAL A 436 37.56 -17.56 8.32
C VAL A 436 36.44 -16.65 8.84
N SER A 437 36.14 -16.71 10.14
CA SER A 437 35.20 -15.80 10.78
C SER A 437 35.74 -14.37 10.82
N GLY A 438 34.90 -13.40 11.12
CA GLY A 438 35.39 -12.10 11.60
C GLY A 438 36.18 -12.21 12.91
N LEU A 439 36.73 -11.09 13.36
CA LEU A 439 37.56 -11.00 14.55
C LEU A 439 36.71 -11.20 15.81
N ILE A 440 36.91 -12.33 16.46
CA ILE A 440 36.34 -12.62 17.77
C ILE A 440 37.22 -11.94 18.81
N THR A 441 36.68 -10.91 19.47
CA THR A 441 37.31 -10.22 20.59
C THR A 441 36.82 -10.80 21.90
N VAL A 442 37.71 -11.45 22.65
CA VAL A 442 37.42 -11.94 24.00
C VAL A 442 37.91 -10.90 25.00
N ALA A 443 36.98 -10.35 25.77
CA ALA A 443 37.29 -9.43 26.85
C ALA A 443 36.45 -9.73 28.10
N ASP A 444 36.97 -9.36 29.27
CA ASP A 444 36.10 -8.98 30.38
C ASP A 444 35.20 -7.84 29.88
N LEU A 445 33.89 -7.99 30.09
CA LEU A 445 32.88 -7.00 29.72
C LEU A 445 33.23 -5.63 30.31
N VAL A 446 33.72 -4.73 29.46
CA VAL A 446 33.82 -3.30 29.77
C VAL A 446 32.41 -2.71 29.61
N ASN A 447 32.07 -1.68 30.40
CA ASN A 447 30.78 -0.98 30.33
C ASN A 447 29.52 -1.83 30.65
N ARG A 448 29.59 -2.73 31.64
CA ARG A 448 28.38 -3.38 32.18
C ARG A 448 27.54 -2.41 33.00
N TYR A 449 26.32 -2.15 32.57
CA TYR A 449 25.35 -1.35 33.30
C TYR A 449 24.69 -2.18 34.39
N ASP A 450 24.80 -1.74 35.65
CA ASP A 450 24.19 -2.39 36.82
C ASP A 450 23.06 -1.56 37.45
N GLY A 451 22.81 -0.34 36.96
CA GLY A 451 21.83 0.59 37.51
C GLY A 451 22.14 1.13 38.92
N GLY A 452 23.24 0.69 39.53
CA GLY A 452 23.82 1.18 40.76
C GLY A 452 22.89 1.22 41.99
N THR A 453 23.36 1.91 43.03
CA THR A 453 22.55 2.16 44.24
C THR A 453 21.67 3.42 44.14
N ASN A 454 21.82 4.23 43.08
CA ASN A 454 21.14 5.51 42.91
C ASN A 454 19.63 5.39 42.68
N SER A 455 18.82 6.27 43.29
CA SER A 455 17.35 6.33 43.07
C SER A 455 16.93 6.87 41.71
N SER A 456 17.87 7.40 40.92
CA SER A 456 17.68 7.96 39.58
C SER A 456 18.97 7.70 38.80
N PRO A 457 19.19 6.45 38.36
CA PRO A 457 20.46 6.04 37.79
C PRO A 457 20.65 6.65 36.40
N ASN A 458 21.84 7.19 36.14
CA ASN A 458 22.19 7.90 34.92
C ASN A 458 23.53 7.40 34.39
N TRP A 459 23.63 7.17 33.09
CA TRP A 459 24.82 6.60 32.44
C TRP A 459 26.07 7.46 32.64
N SER A 460 25.92 8.79 32.77
CA SER A 460 27.00 9.74 33.10
C SER A 460 27.60 9.62 34.51
N SER A 461 27.14 8.67 35.34
CA SER A 461 27.60 8.45 36.70
C SER A 461 28.31 7.10 36.85
N ALA A 462 29.61 7.11 37.14
CA ALA A 462 30.43 5.90 37.29
C ALA A 462 29.84 4.79 38.21
N ILE A 463 29.06 5.15 39.24
CA ILE A 463 28.43 4.21 40.20
C ILE A 463 27.18 3.45 39.68
N VAL A 464 26.88 3.51 38.37
CA VAL A 464 25.82 2.69 37.73
C VAL A 464 26.39 1.67 36.73
N TRP A 465 27.70 1.45 36.81
CA TRP A 465 28.48 0.51 36.02
C TRP A 465 29.22 -0.43 36.96
N GLU A 466 29.25 -1.74 36.68
CA GLU A 466 29.77 -2.75 37.62
C GLU A 466 31.22 -2.48 38.07
N ALA A 467 32.01 -1.84 37.20
CA ALA A 467 33.40 -1.47 37.46
C ALA A 467 33.58 -0.18 38.30
N ASP A 468 32.51 0.49 38.75
CA ASP A 468 32.53 1.83 39.38
C ASP A 468 33.31 2.88 38.53
N THR A 469 33.34 2.69 37.21
CA THR A 469 34.04 3.55 36.24
C THR A 469 33.11 3.92 35.10
N LEU A 470 33.23 5.17 34.62
CA LEU A 470 32.44 5.65 33.50
C LEU A 470 33.00 5.07 32.18
N PRO A 471 32.15 4.56 31.27
CA PRO A 471 32.53 4.26 29.91
C PRO A 471 33.17 5.45 29.21
N VAL A 472 34.02 5.17 28.22
CA VAL A 472 34.13 6.06 27.07
C VAL A 472 32.85 5.85 26.25
N PHE A 473 32.40 6.88 25.53
CA PHE A 473 31.26 6.80 24.63
C PHE A 473 31.76 7.27 23.26
N ASP A 474 31.99 6.30 22.38
CA ASP A 474 32.56 6.42 21.05
C ASP A 474 32.14 5.22 20.16
N ASN A 475 32.55 5.26 18.90
CA ASN A 475 32.30 4.25 17.88
C ASN A 475 32.87 2.84 18.13
N GLN A 476 33.53 2.61 19.28
CA GLN A 476 34.01 1.30 19.73
C GLN A 476 33.32 0.86 21.03
N THR A 477 32.36 1.64 21.52
CA THR A 477 31.72 1.44 22.81
C THR A 477 30.55 0.46 22.70
N ASP A 478 30.74 -0.76 23.18
CA ASP A 478 29.65 -1.69 23.48
C ASP A 478 29.07 -1.39 24.87
N ILE A 479 27.75 -1.41 25.02
CA ILE A 479 27.02 -1.31 26.29
C ILE A 479 26.25 -2.60 26.55
N PHE A 480 26.27 -3.10 27.78
CA PHE A 480 25.56 -4.34 28.18
C PHE A 480 24.70 -4.12 29.43
N LEU A 481 23.46 -4.61 29.45
CA LEU A 481 22.48 -4.38 30.53
C LEU A 481 21.93 -5.68 31.14
N PHE A 482 21.83 -5.75 32.48
CA PHE A 482 21.66 -7.01 33.25
C PHE A 482 20.54 -7.00 34.31
N GLU A 483 20.21 -8.17 34.89
CA GLU A 483 19.07 -8.41 35.81
C GLU A 483 19.02 -7.49 37.05
N ASP A 484 20.15 -7.08 37.64
CA ASP A 484 20.14 -6.21 38.83
C ASP A 484 19.77 -4.73 38.52
N SER A 485 19.80 -4.33 37.24
CA SER A 485 19.51 -2.95 36.79
C SER A 485 18.10 -2.48 37.17
N ILE A 486 17.13 -3.39 37.08
CA ILE A 486 15.70 -3.13 36.85
C ILE A 486 14.84 -3.08 38.13
N SER A 487 15.48 -2.96 39.30
CA SER A 487 14.77 -2.67 40.56
C SER A 487 14.06 -1.29 40.59
N LYS A 488 14.24 -0.48 39.53
CA LYS A 488 13.73 0.89 39.36
C LYS A 488 13.15 1.00 37.95
N ARG A 489 12.08 1.78 37.77
CA ARG A 489 11.39 1.90 36.47
C ARG A 489 12.02 2.87 35.47
N ASN A 490 12.86 3.80 35.92
CA ASN A 490 13.33 4.92 35.11
C ASN A 490 14.85 5.06 35.20
N HIS A 491 15.50 4.94 34.06
CA HIS A 491 16.94 5.09 33.84
C HIS A 491 17.17 6.31 32.93
N TYR A 492 18.37 6.88 32.94
CA TYR A 492 18.67 8.09 32.17
C TYR A 492 19.98 7.97 31.39
N LEU A 493 19.99 8.44 30.14
CA LEU A 493 21.19 8.42 29.29
C LEU A 493 22.27 9.45 29.74
N GLY A 494 21.88 10.48 30.49
CA GLY A 494 22.85 11.39 31.09
C GLY A 494 22.20 12.50 31.90
N ILE A 495 22.97 13.56 32.16
CA ILE A 495 22.44 14.82 32.67
C ILE A 495 22.69 15.92 31.63
N PRO A 496 21.72 16.77 31.26
CA PRO A 496 21.87 17.81 30.23
C PRO A 496 22.92 18.90 30.51
N LEU A 497 23.61 18.80 31.65
CA LEU A 497 24.72 19.66 32.07
C LEU A 497 26.10 19.04 31.81
N ASP A 498 26.18 17.76 31.39
CA ASP A 498 27.43 17.16 30.94
C ASP A 498 27.80 17.60 29.52
N GLY A 499 26.80 17.84 28.66
CA GLY A 499 26.97 18.34 27.30
C GLY A 499 27.64 17.34 26.36
N ILE A 500 27.46 16.04 26.63
CA ILE A 500 28.11 14.94 25.89
C ILE A 500 27.02 13.96 25.46
N GLU A 501 26.74 13.91 24.16
CA GLU A 501 25.97 12.83 23.52
C GLU A 501 26.62 11.47 23.76
N LYS A 502 25.86 10.37 23.66
CA LYS A 502 26.38 9.02 23.90
C LYS A 502 26.51 8.26 22.57
N SER A 503 27.67 8.36 21.94
CA SER A 503 28.05 7.47 20.82
C SER A 503 28.35 6.07 21.36
N VAL A 504 27.82 5.05 20.66
CA VAL A 504 28.00 3.62 20.94
C VAL A 504 28.05 2.83 19.63
N ARG A 505 28.84 1.75 19.63
CA ARG A 505 28.83 0.72 18.59
C ARG A 505 27.62 -0.19 18.75
N SER A 506 27.32 -0.59 19.99
CA SER A 506 26.23 -1.53 20.27
C SER A 506 25.56 -1.36 21.65
N VAL A 507 24.28 -1.75 21.72
CA VAL A 507 23.50 -1.87 22.96
C VAL A 507 22.95 -3.29 23.08
N ASN A 508 23.29 -3.98 24.17
CA ASN A 508 23.10 -5.44 24.28
C ASN A 508 22.32 -5.84 25.55
N PHE A 509 21.32 -6.70 25.34
CA PHE A 509 20.50 -7.34 26.37
C PHE A 509 20.64 -8.86 26.28
N ASN A 510 21.75 -9.38 26.81
CA ASN A 510 22.20 -10.78 26.66
C ASN A 510 21.97 -11.66 27.91
N GLU A 511 21.23 -11.18 28.91
CA GLU A 511 20.85 -11.94 30.11
C GLU A 511 19.35 -11.76 30.41
N ALA A 512 18.78 -12.70 31.18
CA ALA A 512 17.35 -12.71 31.49
C ALA A 512 16.93 -11.51 32.34
N THR A 513 16.24 -10.55 31.72
CA THR A 513 15.65 -9.40 32.42
C THR A 513 14.27 -9.75 33.01
N THR A 514 13.90 -9.12 34.12
CA THR A 514 12.62 -9.33 34.84
C THR A 514 11.88 -8.02 35.19
N GLY A 515 10.98 -7.59 34.32
CA GLY A 515 10.19 -6.35 34.43
C GLY A 515 10.64 -5.24 33.46
N ASN A 516 9.73 -4.31 33.14
CA ASN A 516 9.94 -3.33 32.07
C ASN A 516 11.08 -2.35 32.39
N LEU A 517 11.96 -2.14 31.40
CA LEU A 517 13.05 -1.15 31.45
C LEU A 517 12.69 0.08 30.62
N ILE A 518 12.94 1.28 31.16
CA ILE A 518 12.83 2.55 30.42
C ILE A 518 14.14 3.32 30.57
N VAL A 519 14.83 3.59 29.46
CA VAL A 519 16.02 4.44 29.35
C VAL A 519 15.61 5.77 28.70
N SER A 520 15.39 6.78 29.54
CA SER A 520 14.95 8.12 29.11
C SER A 520 16.13 9.01 28.73
N TYR A 521 16.00 9.70 27.59
CA TYR A 521 16.96 10.71 27.13
C TYR A 521 16.89 12.03 27.93
N VAL A 522 15.79 12.25 28.66
CA VAL A 522 15.60 13.42 29.54
C VAL A 522 15.52 12.98 30.99
N GLN A 523 16.27 13.64 31.88
CA GLN A 523 16.13 13.43 33.33
C GLN A 523 14.96 14.23 33.90
N ASN A 524 14.14 13.56 34.71
CA ASN A 524 12.94 14.14 35.34
C ASN A 524 13.16 15.55 35.92
N GLY A 525 12.48 16.56 35.33
CA GLY A 525 12.51 17.95 35.78
C GLY A 525 13.61 18.83 35.18
N LEU A 526 14.28 18.39 34.11
CA LEU A 526 15.23 19.18 33.32
C LEU A 526 14.69 19.41 31.89
N SER A 527 15.18 20.45 31.20
CA SER A 527 14.64 20.97 29.93
C SER A 527 15.55 20.78 28.71
N ASN A 528 16.65 20.06 28.83
CA ASN A 528 17.41 19.62 27.66
C ASN A 528 17.63 18.10 27.76
N SER A 529 18.13 17.53 26.68
CA SER A 529 18.24 16.09 26.45
C SER A 529 19.69 15.64 26.34
N VAL A 530 19.88 14.34 26.12
CA VAL A 530 21.13 13.71 25.67
C VAL A 530 20.74 12.69 24.61
N ASP A 531 21.38 12.73 23.45
CA ASP A 531 21.10 11.81 22.35
C ASP A 531 21.92 10.52 22.46
N LEU A 532 21.35 9.42 21.94
CA LEU A 532 22.02 8.13 21.78
C LEU A 532 22.40 8.00 20.30
N ILE A 533 23.69 8.02 20.01
CA ILE A 533 24.22 7.94 18.64
C ILE A 533 24.71 6.51 18.40
N PHE A 534 24.20 5.87 17.36
CA PHE A 534 24.66 4.57 16.87
C PHE A 534 25.69 4.81 15.75
N ASP A 535 26.94 4.42 15.99
CA ASP A 535 28.14 4.89 15.28
C ASP A 535 29.21 3.79 15.30
N THR A 536 29.77 3.46 14.13
CA THR A 536 30.88 2.53 13.97
C THR A 536 32.07 3.15 13.21
N ASP A 537 31.87 4.30 12.54
CA ASP A 537 32.80 4.91 11.55
C ASP A 537 33.15 3.91 10.43
N SER A 538 32.22 2.98 10.14
CA SER A 538 32.39 1.87 9.19
C SER A 538 31.36 1.92 8.08
N THR A 539 31.83 2.10 6.84
CA THR A 539 30.97 2.14 5.64
C THR A 539 30.34 0.79 5.26
N THR A 540 30.43 -0.23 6.11
CA THR A 540 30.01 -1.62 5.84
C THR A 540 29.53 -2.40 7.06
N GLU A 541 29.83 -1.96 8.28
CA GLU A 541 29.42 -2.66 9.51
C GLU A 541 28.38 -1.80 10.23
N PRO A 542 27.13 -2.26 10.36
CA PRO A 542 26.10 -1.52 11.04
C PRO A 542 26.41 -1.43 12.54
N ALA A 543 25.90 -0.39 13.18
CA ALA A 543 25.76 -0.35 14.63
C ALA A 543 24.65 -1.32 15.07
N GLU A 544 24.68 -1.80 16.31
CA GLU A 544 23.83 -2.93 16.73
C GLU A 544 22.94 -2.63 17.95
N PHE A 545 21.68 -3.08 17.90
CA PHE A 545 20.81 -3.21 19.05
C PHE A 545 20.37 -4.67 19.21
N ASN A 546 20.94 -5.37 20.20
CA ASN A 546 20.77 -6.80 20.38
C ASN A 546 19.94 -7.13 21.62
N VAL A 547 18.93 -7.99 21.46
CA VAL A 547 18.09 -8.51 22.54
C VAL A 547 17.93 -10.03 22.42
N ASP A 548 18.46 -10.75 23.43
CA ASP A 548 18.49 -12.22 23.46
C ASP A 548 17.09 -12.84 23.68
N ALA A 549 16.91 -14.07 23.19
CA ALA A 549 15.68 -14.85 23.34
C ALA A 549 15.22 -15.05 24.80
N ILE A 550 16.14 -15.03 25.77
CA ILE A 550 15.81 -15.12 27.20
C ILE A 550 15.25 -13.81 27.78
N CYS A 551 15.28 -12.70 27.01
CA CYS A 551 14.67 -11.44 27.39
C CYS A 551 13.15 -11.48 27.19
N ALA A 552 12.39 -11.46 28.29
CA ALA A 552 10.93 -11.45 28.26
C ALA A 552 10.32 -10.11 28.70
N THR A 553 11.08 -9.02 28.62
CA THR A 553 10.68 -7.70 29.14
C THR A 553 10.46 -6.68 28.05
N ASN A 554 9.58 -5.72 28.33
CA ASN A 554 9.46 -4.55 27.49
C ASN A 554 10.62 -3.62 27.78
N ILE A 555 11.43 -3.36 26.75
CA ILE A 555 12.52 -2.40 26.74
C ILE A 555 12.00 -1.14 26.04
N THR A 556 12.33 0.05 26.55
CA THR A 556 11.94 1.32 25.95
C THR A 556 13.07 2.30 26.06
N PHE A 557 13.50 2.84 24.92
CA PHE A 557 14.41 3.97 24.82
C PHE A 557 13.61 5.20 24.37
N GLY A 558 13.99 6.38 24.87
CA GLY A 558 13.28 7.62 24.58
C GLY A 558 12.34 8.12 25.69
N GLY A 559 11.57 9.15 25.35
CA GLY A 559 10.73 9.90 26.27
C GLY A 559 9.65 9.06 26.95
N SER A 560 9.50 9.21 28.27
CA SER A 560 8.43 8.53 29.00
C SER A 560 7.11 9.32 28.92
N ASN A 561 6.12 8.77 28.22
CA ASN A 561 4.74 9.27 28.05
C ASN A 561 4.56 10.59 27.26
N GLY A 562 4.60 10.51 25.92
CA GLY A 562 3.65 11.25 25.05
C GLY A 562 3.68 12.78 25.03
N ALA A 563 4.73 13.45 25.52
CA ALA A 563 4.98 14.87 25.24
C ALA A 563 6.43 15.28 25.58
N LEU A 564 7.18 15.76 24.59
CA LEU A 564 7.81 17.09 24.54
C LEU A 564 8.66 17.19 23.25
N PRO A 565 8.58 18.29 22.46
CA PRO A 565 9.39 18.48 21.25
C PRO A 565 10.88 18.82 21.54
N GLU A 566 11.30 18.74 22.81
CA GLU A 566 12.68 18.94 23.28
C GLU A 566 13.25 17.65 23.93
N ALA A 567 12.74 16.48 23.52
CA ALA A 567 13.30 15.19 23.89
C ALA A 567 14.62 14.93 23.13
N GLY A 568 15.44 14.02 23.65
CA GLY A 568 16.60 13.54 22.91
C GLY A 568 16.19 12.57 21.82
N GLN A 569 17.12 12.29 20.92
CA GLN A 569 16.90 11.42 19.77
C GLN A 569 17.75 10.15 19.85
N THR A 570 17.26 9.13 19.14
CA THR A 570 18.14 8.09 18.60
C THR A 570 18.72 8.67 17.33
N VAL A 571 20.05 8.61 17.15
CA VAL A 571 20.70 9.21 15.98
C VAL A 571 21.54 8.14 15.28
N LEU A 572 21.33 7.99 13.98
CA LEU A 572 22.08 7.11 13.10
C LEU A 572 23.29 7.86 12.54
N ALA A 573 24.50 7.44 12.91
CA ALA A 573 25.74 7.87 12.24
C ALA A 573 26.23 6.83 11.22
N ASP A 574 25.72 5.60 11.32
CA ASP A 574 25.81 4.48 10.38
C ASP A 574 24.47 3.71 10.40
N ASP A 575 24.30 2.70 9.53
CA ASP A 575 23.10 1.83 9.52
C ASP A 575 22.90 1.10 10.87
N LEU A 576 21.64 0.85 11.27
CA LEU A 576 21.31 0.17 12.52
C LEU A 576 20.73 -1.23 12.28
N LEU A 577 21.40 -2.27 12.77
CA LEU A 577 20.89 -3.63 12.85
C LEU A 577 20.24 -3.88 14.22
N VAL A 578 18.93 -4.12 14.22
CA VAL A 578 18.17 -4.48 15.43
C VAL A 578 17.88 -5.97 15.42
N THR A 579 18.69 -6.75 16.15
CA THR A 579 18.47 -8.19 16.33
C THR A 579 17.72 -8.44 17.63
N HIS A 580 16.41 -8.65 17.54
CA HIS A 580 15.58 -8.88 18.72
C HIS A 580 14.92 -10.26 18.65
N ASN A 581 15.32 -11.15 19.56
CA ASN A 581 14.78 -12.51 19.70
C ASN A 581 13.91 -12.70 20.94
N GLY A 582 13.82 -11.68 21.80
CA GLY A 582 13.07 -11.73 23.04
C GLY A 582 11.55 -11.69 22.84
N THR A 583 10.82 -12.07 23.89
CA THR A 583 9.34 -12.17 23.88
C THR A 583 8.61 -10.92 24.39
N GLY A 584 9.35 -9.91 24.84
CA GLY A 584 8.81 -8.57 25.11
C GLY A 584 9.03 -7.62 23.93
N TYR A 585 8.49 -6.41 24.01
CA TYR A 585 8.67 -5.40 22.96
C TYR A 585 9.94 -4.57 23.17
N LEU A 586 10.68 -4.31 22.09
CA LEU A 586 11.68 -3.24 22.05
C LEU A 586 11.03 -1.99 21.46
N ARG A 587 10.97 -0.89 22.22
CA ARG A 587 10.38 0.39 21.78
C ARG A 587 11.44 1.46 21.58
N LEU A 588 11.44 2.10 20.42
CA LEU A 588 12.12 3.38 20.17
C LEU A 588 11.05 4.48 20.17
N ASN A 589 10.89 5.13 21.33
CA ASN A 589 9.76 6.00 21.65
C ASN A 589 10.15 7.49 21.62
N SER A 590 10.93 7.87 20.60
CA SER A 590 11.39 9.22 20.29
C SER A 590 11.91 9.23 18.85
N VAL A 591 11.88 10.39 18.20
CA VAL A 591 12.36 10.59 16.83
C VAL A 591 13.75 9.95 16.63
N ILE A 592 13.86 9.14 15.59
CA ILE A 592 15.10 8.65 15.01
C ILE A 592 15.50 9.62 13.90
N SER A 593 16.73 10.12 13.96
CA SER A 593 17.33 11.01 12.96
C SER A 593 18.67 10.46 12.49
N GLU A 594 19.34 11.14 11.56
CA GLU A 594 20.65 10.72 11.04
C GLU A 594 21.67 11.88 10.98
N MET A 595 22.96 11.58 11.14
CA MET A 595 24.07 12.56 11.07
C MET A 595 24.45 12.96 9.64
N GLY A 596 23.52 12.82 8.69
CA GLY A 596 23.73 12.98 7.26
C GLY A 596 24.28 11.72 6.63
N GLY A 597 23.56 11.22 5.64
CA GLY A 597 23.77 9.91 5.04
C GLY A 597 22.53 9.54 4.24
N SER A 598 22.23 8.25 4.23
CA SER A 598 20.91 7.70 3.93
C SER A 598 20.79 6.41 4.74
N TYR A 599 20.97 6.55 6.06
CA TYR A 599 21.18 5.41 6.96
C TYR A 599 19.86 4.73 7.31
N GLY A 600 19.85 3.41 7.18
CA GLY A 600 18.69 2.55 7.31
C GLY A 600 18.58 1.84 8.65
N ILE A 601 17.46 1.15 8.82
CA ILE A 601 17.21 0.26 9.97
C ILE A 601 16.87 -1.13 9.43
N THR A 602 17.64 -2.15 9.84
CA THR A 602 17.32 -3.55 9.57
C THR A 602 16.78 -4.22 10.82
N LYS A 603 15.53 -4.68 10.77
CA LYS A 603 14.88 -5.45 11.82
C LYS A 603 15.06 -6.96 11.56
N ALA A 604 15.80 -7.60 12.46
CA ALA A 604 16.06 -9.04 12.47
C ALA A 604 15.60 -9.70 13.79
N GLY A 605 15.62 -11.03 13.81
CA GLY A 605 15.21 -11.85 14.95
C GLY A 605 13.69 -11.90 15.18
N THR A 606 13.24 -12.92 15.90
CA THR A 606 11.81 -13.31 15.98
C THR A 606 10.90 -12.40 16.81
N GLY A 607 11.45 -11.40 17.51
CA GLY A 607 10.74 -10.48 18.40
C GLY A 607 10.16 -9.24 17.70
N THR A 608 9.50 -8.36 18.48
CA THR A 608 8.81 -7.15 17.99
C THR A 608 9.57 -5.86 18.31
N LEU A 609 9.90 -5.09 17.28
CA LEU A 609 10.37 -3.71 17.37
C LEU A 609 9.20 -2.76 17.14
N GLU A 610 8.99 -1.79 18.02
CA GLU A 610 8.02 -0.69 17.85
C GLU A 610 8.77 0.61 17.58
N LEU A 611 8.48 1.25 16.43
CA LEU A 611 8.86 2.62 16.12
C LEU A 611 7.64 3.51 16.38
N LEU A 612 7.80 4.51 17.26
CA LEU A 612 6.68 5.27 17.85
C LEU A 612 6.95 6.78 17.84
N GLY A 613 7.21 7.34 16.67
CA GLY A 613 7.51 8.75 16.49
C GLY A 613 7.88 9.10 15.06
N ASP A 614 7.67 10.36 14.70
CA ASP A 614 7.85 10.92 13.35
C ASP A 614 9.34 10.89 12.96
N ASN A 615 9.78 9.81 12.32
CA ASN A 615 11.20 9.57 12.08
C ASN A 615 11.70 10.31 10.84
N THR A 616 12.95 10.77 10.91
CA THR A 616 13.55 11.71 9.94
C THR A 616 14.76 11.12 9.20
N TYR A 617 15.10 9.85 9.47
CA TYR A 617 16.09 9.12 8.67
C TYR A 617 15.52 8.81 7.28
N THR A 618 16.39 8.81 6.27
CA THR A 618 16.03 8.67 4.84
C THR A 618 16.49 7.35 4.23
N GLY A 619 17.26 6.53 4.96
CA GLY A 619 17.64 5.19 4.52
C GLY A 619 16.50 4.18 4.54
N THR A 620 16.74 3.05 3.88
CA THR A 620 15.78 1.94 3.78
C THR A 620 15.46 1.35 5.14
N THR A 621 14.18 1.08 5.38
CA THR A 621 13.72 0.26 6.51
C THR A 621 13.49 -1.17 6.03
N THR A 622 14.27 -2.13 6.51
CA THR A 622 14.20 -3.54 6.13
C THR A 622 13.68 -4.38 7.27
N VAL A 623 12.73 -5.27 7.01
CA VAL A 623 12.21 -6.25 7.97
C VAL A 623 12.51 -7.65 7.45
N SER A 624 13.55 -8.27 8.00
CA SER A 624 14.02 -9.60 7.57
C SER A 624 13.48 -10.74 8.44
N ASP A 625 13.13 -10.46 9.70
CA ASP A 625 12.46 -11.41 10.61
C ASP A 625 11.71 -10.71 11.76
N GLY A 626 10.74 -11.42 12.35
CA GLY A 626 9.90 -10.95 13.45
C GLY A 626 8.91 -9.88 13.02
N ILE A 627 8.54 -8.98 13.93
CA ILE A 627 7.53 -7.94 13.68
C ILE A 627 8.15 -6.54 13.79
N LEU A 628 7.89 -5.69 12.80
CA LEU A 628 8.03 -4.24 12.89
C LEU A 628 6.64 -3.62 13.11
N PHE A 629 6.45 -2.95 14.24
CA PHE A 629 5.25 -2.19 14.55
C PHE A 629 5.47 -0.70 14.26
N LEU A 630 4.50 -0.09 13.57
CA LEU A 630 4.48 1.31 13.16
C LEU A 630 3.20 1.99 13.69
N ASP A 631 3.32 3.23 14.17
CA ASP A 631 2.19 4.02 14.66
C ASP A 631 1.48 4.86 13.58
N GLY A 632 1.97 4.85 12.34
CA GLY A 632 1.34 5.46 11.16
C GLY A 632 2.14 6.60 10.51
N ASN A 633 3.25 7.04 11.10
CA ASN A 633 4.15 8.02 10.51
C ASN A 633 5.62 7.74 10.90
N ALA A 634 5.95 6.45 11.06
CA ALA A 634 7.21 5.99 11.65
C ALA A 634 8.32 5.72 10.62
N ILE A 635 8.00 5.68 9.34
CA ILE A 635 8.93 5.68 8.21
C ILE A 635 8.70 7.01 7.47
N ASN A 636 9.76 7.58 6.92
CA ASN A 636 9.61 8.80 6.14
C ASN A 636 8.83 8.52 4.84
N ASP A 637 7.89 9.39 4.44
CA ASP A 637 7.13 9.28 3.18
C ASP A 637 8.02 9.08 1.93
N SER A 638 9.21 9.70 1.91
CA SER A 638 10.18 9.55 0.81
C SER A 638 11.03 8.27 0.88
N GLY A 639 10.89 7.53 1.98
CA GLY A 639 11.62 6.31 2.29
C GLY A 639 11.15 5.07 1.53
N THR A 640 11.87 3.99 1.76
CA THR A 640 11.59 2.66 1.20
C THR A 640 11.44 1.65 2.32
N LEU A 641 10.33 0.90 2.30
CA LEU A 641 10.09 -0.24 3.17
C LEU A 641 10.37 -1.54 2.40
N VAL A 642 11.23 -2.39 2.95
CA VAL A 642 11.53 -3.74 2.44
C VAL A 642 11.02 -4.76 3.45
N VAL A 643 10.22 -5.73 2.99
CA VAL A 643 9.82 -6.91 3.77
C VAL A 643 10.39 -8.15 3.08
N GLU A 644 11.18 -8.93 3.81
CA GLU A 644 11.90 -10.10 3.30
C GLU A 644 11.98 -11.22 4.36
N GLY A 645 12.44 -12.40 3.96
CA GLY A 645 12.60 -13.53 4.87
C GLY A 645 11.29 -13.95 5.53
N THR A 646 11.24 -13.84 6.87
CA THR A 646 10.05 -14.11 7.70
C THR A 646 9.54 -12.85 8.41
N GLY A 647 9.99 -11.67 7.97
CA GLY A 647 9.56 -10.39 8.52
C GLY A 647 8.07 -10.10 8.28
N GLN A 648 7.43 -9.45 9.25
CA GLN A 648 6.07 -8.93 9.15
C GLN A 648 5.99 -7.48 9.62
N VAL A 649 5.06 -6.72 9.04
CA VAL A 649 4.75 -5.34 9.44
C VAL A 649 3.37 -5.29 10.10
N GLU A 650 3.26 -4.59 11.22
CA GLU A 650 2.01 -4.28 11.93
C GLU A 650 1.83 -2.76 11.95
N VAL A 651 0.74 -2.25 11.37
CA VAL A 651 0.36 -0.84 11.45
C VAL A 651 -0.76 -0.69 12.48
N ALA A 652 -0.67 0.33 13.32
CA ALA A 652 -1.67 0.65 14.34
C ALA A 652 -3.12 0.71 13.78
N PHE A 653 -4.09 0.30 14.60
CA PHE A 653 -5.50 0.17 14.20
C PHE A 653 -6.05 1.48 13.60
N GLY A 654 -6.43 1.45 12.32
CA GLY A 654 -7.05 2.59 11.64
C GLY A 654 -6.07 3.67 11.18
N GLU A 655 -4.77 3.51 11.41
CA GLU A 655 -3.73 4.42 10.96
C GLU A 655 -3.23 4.03 9.55
N THR A 656 -2.55 4.94 8.86
CA THR A 656 -2.00 4.74 7.51
C THR A 656 -0.58 5.26 7.45
N GLU A 657 0.36 4.33 7.29
CA GLU A 657 1.78 4.64 7.07
C GLU A 657 2.02 4.85 5.57
N SER A 658 2.73 5.91 5.17
CA SER A 658 3.01 6.20 3.76
C SER A 658 4.47 5.97 3.40
N VAL A 659 4.73 5.32 2.25
CA VAL A 659 6.09 5.14 1.71
C VAL A 659 6.11 5.30 0.19
N THR A 660 7.16 5.93 -0.33
CA THR A 660 7.37 6.09 -1.77
C THR A 660 7.62 4.74 -2.47
N SER A 661 8.16 3.75 -1.77
CA SER A 661 8.38 2.40 -2.31
C SER A 661 8.21 1.33 -1.25
N LEU A 662 7.41 0.32 -1.57
CA LEU A 662 7.32 -0.95 -0.84
C LEU A 662 7.94 -2.06 -1.68
N ILE A 663 8.81 -2.87 -1.09
CA ILE A 663 9.44 -4.03 -1.74
C ILE A 663 9.15 -5.26 -0.87
N ILE A 664 8.49 -6.27 -1.44
CA ILE A 664 8.17 -7.53 -0.77
C ILE A 664 8.90 -8.65 -1.50
N GLY A 665 9.72 -9.44 -0.79
CA GLY A 665 10.47 -10.56 -1.38
C GLY A 665 11.37 -10.14 -2.54
N GLY A 666 11.94 -8.92 -2.49
CA GLY A 666 12.73 -8.34 -3.58
C GLY A 666 11.93 -7.80 -4.77
N VAL A 667 10.59 -7.90 -4.76
CA VAL A 667 9.69 -7.36 -5.79
C VAL A 667 9.11 -6.02 -5.34
N ALA A 668 9.40 -4.96 -6.09
CA ALA A 668 8.76 -3.66 -5.91
C ALA A 668 7.26 -3.76 -6.18
N GLN A 669 6.47 -3.29 -5.22
CA GLN A 669 5.03 -3.24 -5.29
C GLN A 669 4.55 -2.02 -6.10
N ALA A 670 3.30 -2.03 -6.55
CA ALA A 670 2.72 -0.92 -7.29
C ALA A 670 2.18 0.15 -6.34
N ASP A 671 1.93 1.35 -6.86
CA ASP A 671 1.22 2.39 -6.10
C ASP A 671 -0.19 1.89 -5.72
N GLY A 672 -0.58 2.07 -4.46
CA GLY A 672 -1.85 1.54 -3.90
C GLY A 672 -1.75 1.23 -2.41
N THR A 673 -2.84 0.69 -1.83
CA THR A 673 -2.90 0.36 -0.40
C THR A 673 -2.66 -1.14 -0.14
N TYR A 674 -1.88 -1.44 0.90
CA TYR A 674 -1.42 -2.79 1.29
C TYR A 674 -1.66 -3.03 2.78
N GLY A 675 -2.19 -4.19 3.16
CA GLY A 675 -2.37 -4.53 4.57
C GLY A 675 -2.99 -5.90 4.82
N PRO A 676 -3.20 -6.30 6.07
CA PRO A 676 -3.78 -7.59 6.42
C PRO A 676 -5.31 -7.58 6.28
N THR A 677 -5.93 -8.75 6.34
CA THR A 677 -7.39 -8.94 6.26
C THR A 677 -8.11 -8.07 7.31
N GLY A 678 -8.91 -7.11 6.83
CA GLY A 678 -9.69 -6.21 7.66
C GLY A 678 -9.08 -4.83 7.91
N SER A 679 -7.92 -4.52 7.33
CA SER A 679 -7.35 -3.16 7.25
C SER A 679 -8.19 -2.20 6.41
N GLY A 680 -8.85 -2.71 5.36
CA GLY A 680 -9.50 -1.89 4.33
C GLY A 680 -8.61 -1.56 3.14
N ALA A 681 -7.38 -2.10 3.09
CA ALA A 681 -6.51 -2.00 1.93
C ALA A 681 -7.05 -2.72 0.69
N ASP A 682 -6.71 -2.21 -0.49
CA ASP A 682 -7.03 -2.78 -1.80
C ASP A 682 -6.29 -4.11 -2.01
N THR A 683 -5.01 -4.17 -1.60
CA THR A 683 -4.18 -5.38 -1.65
C THR A 683 -4.09 -6.00 -0.25
N ILE A 684 -4.75 -7.14 -0.08
CA ILE A 684 -4.72 -7.91 1.18
C ILE A 684 -3.59 -8.95 1.16
N ASP A 685 -2.68 -8.86 2.13
CA ASP A 685 -1.56 -9.77 2.32
C ASP A 685 -1.35 -10.06 3.83
N ASP A 686 -1.88 -11.22 4.27
CA ASP A 686 -1.73 -11.73 5.65
C ASP A 686 -0.38 -12.47 5.90
N VAL A 687 0.53 -12.49 4.92
CA VAL A 687 1.87 -13.10 5.06
C VAL A 687 2.87 -12.04 5.49
N ASN A 688 2.91 -10.91 4.79
CA ASN A 688 3.87 -9.82 5.05
C ASN A 688 3.30 -8.76 6.01
N PHE A 689 1.99 -8.70 6.19
CA PHE A 689 1.34 -7.84 7.18
C PHE A 689 0.61 -8.66 8.23
N THR A 690 0.62 -8.17 9.47
CA THR A 690 0.16 -8.92 10.65
C THR A 690 -0.66 -8.03 11.59
N ALA A 691 -1.09 -8.62 12.71
CA ALA A 691 -2.18 -8.26 13.64
C ALA A 691 -2.45 -6.77 14.00
N GLY A 692 -2.69 -5.90 13.03
CA GLY A 692 -3.17 -4.53 13.15
C GLY A 692 -4.01 -4.18 11.93
N SER A 693 -5.07 -3.38 12.07
CA SER A 693 -5.94 -3.01 10.95
C SER A 693 -5.68 -1.59 10.44
N GLY A 694 -4.43 -1.13 10.52
CA GLY A 694 -3.93 -0.06 9.66
C GLY A 694 -3.45 -0.62 8.31
N LEU A 695 -2.90 0.25 7.47
CA LEU A 695 -2.38 -0.11 6.15
C LEU A 695 -1.10 0.66 5.80
N ILE A 696 -0.35 0.15 4.83
CA ILE A 696 0.67 0.89 4.10
C ILE A 696 0.02 1.52 2.85
N ASN A 697 0.25 2.81 2.64
CA ASN A 697 -0.01 3.49 1.38
C ASN A 697 1.30 3.61 0.59
N VAL A 698 1.32 3.08 -0.63
CA VAL A 698 2.50 3.03 -1.50
C VAL A 698 2.34 4.01 -2.65
N GLY A 699 3.37 4.80 -2.90
CA GLY A 699 3.43 5.76 -4.01
C GLY A 699 3.75 7.17 -3.53
N ALA A 700 3.58 8.17 -4.39
CA ALA A 700 3.73 9.56 -3.97
C ALA A 700 2.68 9.91 -2.89
N PRO A 701 3.06 10.61 -1.80
CA PRO A 701 2.12 10.96 -0.75
C PRO A 701 0.93 11.74 -1.32
N VAL A 702 -0.28 11.38 -0.87
CA VAL A 702 -1.52 12.04 -1.29
C VAL A 702 -1.60 13.38 -0.58
N LEU A 703 -0.84 14.36 -1.10
CA LEU A 703 -0.75 15.69 -0.52
C LEU A 703 -2.14 16.31 -0.37
N ASP A 704 -2.46 16.81 0.82
CA ASP A 704 -3.72 17.52 1.02
C ASP A 704 -3.72 18.90 0.33
N ALA A 705 -4.86 19.59 0.32
CA ALA A 705 -4.96 20.87 -0.39
C ALA A 705 -4.09 21.98 0.23
N TYR A 706 -3.81 21.94 1.54
CA TYR A 706 -2.86 22.84 2.19
C TYR A 706 -1.41 22.47 1.85
N GLU A 707 -1.06 21.18 1.84
CA GLU A 707 0.27 20.72 1.46
C GLU A 707 0.59 21.02 -0.01
N ILE A 708 -0.38 20.85 -0.91
CA ILE A 708 -0.30 21.27 -2.32
C ILE A 708 -0.09 22.78 -2.38
N PHE A 709 -0.85 23.58 -1.62
CA PHE A 709 -0.67 25.03 -1.53
C PHE A 709 0.74 25.41 -1.04
N ALA A 710 1.22 24.77 0.03
CA ALA A 710 2.53 25.01 0.61
C ALA A 710 3.68 24.41 -0.22
N SER A 711 3.42 23.52 -1.19
CA SER A 711 4.44 22.85 -2.01
C SER A 711 5.25 23.80 -2.90
N VAL A 712 4.74 25.01 -3.13
CA VAL A 712 5.47 26.05 -3.87
C VAL A 712 6.63 26.64 -3.06
N ILE A 713 6.59 26.53 -1.73
CA ILE A 713 7.60 27.04 -0.80
C ILE A 713 8.82 26.09 -0.82
N THR A 714 9.96 26.56 -1.31
CA THR A 714 11.14 25.71 -1.54
C THR A 714 11.89 25.27 -0.29
N ASN A 715 11.61 25.88 0.87
CA ASN A 715 12.20 25.51 2.15
C ASN A 715 11.11 24.85 3.00
N ALA A 716 11.30 23.57 3.34
CA ALA A 716 10.30 22.82 4.11
C ALA A 716 10.05 23.40 5.51
N ALA A 717 11.06 24.06 6.10
CA ALA A 717 10.96 24.69 7.42
C ALA A 717 10.26 26.06 7.44
N ASP A 718 9.71 26.51 6.30
CA ASP A 718 8.88 27.71 6.19
C ASP A 718 7.42 27.36 5.72
N ARG A 719 6.98 26.10 5.88
CA ARG A 719 5.68 25.59 5.38
C ARG A 719 4.58 25.52 6.45
N ASP A 720 4.87 25.84 7.71
CA ASP A 720 3.87 25.74 8.79
C ASP A 720 2.79 26.82 8.63
N LEU A 721 1.62 26.61 9.22
CA LEU A 721 0.47 27.54 9.14
C LEU A 721 0.79 28.96 9.63
N GLU A 722 1.72 29.09 10.58
CA GLU A 722 2.14 30.35 11.22
C GLU A 722 3.38 30.99 10.55
N ASP A 723 4.00 30.33 9.57
CA ASP A 723 5.15 30.88 8.85
C ASP A 723 4.75 31.93 7.81
N ASP A 724 5.67 32.87 7.55
CA ASP A 724 5.53 34.01 6.64
C ASP A 724 6.77 34.04 5.71
N PRO A 725 6.79 33.27 4.60
CA PRO A 725 8.00 33.06 3.79
C PRO A 725 8.40 34.30 2.96
N ASP A 726 7.44 35.13 2.57
CA ASP A 726 7.69 36.36 1.80
C ASP A 726 7.82 37.63 2.65
N GLY A 727 7.47 37.55 3.94
CA GLY A 727 7.74 38.55 4.97
C GLY A 727 6.77 39.73 4.95
N ASP A 728 5.54 39.51 4.52
CA ASP A 728 4.53 40.55 4.36
C ASP A 728 3.64 40.77 5.60
N GLY A 729 3.65 39.82 6.54
CA GLY A 729 2.87 39.80 7.77
C GLY A 729 1.58 38.97 7.72
N ILE A 730 1.37 38.12 6.72
CA ILE A 730 0.26 37.18 6.60
C ILE A 730 0.81 35.73 6.61
N PRO A 731 0.49 34.93 7.64
CA PRO A 731 0.93 33.54 7.67
C PRO A 731 0.31 32.65 6.59
N ASN A 732 1.02 31.59 6.21
CA ASN A 732 0.59 30.59 5.21
C ASN A 732 -0.85 30.10 5.41
N GLY A 733 -1.25 29.81 6.65
CA GLY A 733 -2.61 29.35 6.96
C GLY A 733 -3.68 30.40 6.68
N ILE A 734 -3.37 31.68 6.87
CA ILE A 734 -4.27 32.79 6.55
C ILE A 734 -4.33 33.03 5.05
N GLU A 735 -3.20 32.97 4.35
CA GLU A 735 -3.13 33.02 2.88
C GLU A 735 -3.96 31.90 2.25
N PHE A 736 -3.82 30.66 2.73
CA PHE A 736 -4.61 29.51 2.27
C PHE A 736 -6.12 29.77 2.39
N VAL A 737 -6.59 30.23 3.56
CA VAL A 737 -8.02 30.51 3.81
C VAL A 737 -8.59 31.56 2.85
N ILE A 738 -7.85 32.65 2.61
CA ILE A 738 -8.34 33.76 1.76
C ILE A 738 -8.12 33.54 0.26
N GLY A 739 -7.42 32.47 -0.13
CA GLY A 739 -7.07 32.13 -1.51
C GLY A 739 -5.88 32.93 -2.07
N GLY A 740 -4.89 33.20 -1.21
CA GLY A 740 -3.65 33.90 -1.51
C GLY A 740 -2.54 33.00 -2.08
N THR A 741 -1.29 33.41 -1.90
CA THR A 741 -0.07 32.75 -2.39
C THR A 741 1.11 33.04 -1.45
N PRO A 742 1.80 32.03 -0.91
CA PRO A 742 2.77 32.20 0.18
C PRO A 742 4.15 32.76 -0.26
N LEU A 743 4.23 33.40 -1.44
CA LEU A 743 5.48 33.84 -2.07
C LEU A 743 5.41 35.17 -2.85
N ASP A 744 4.21 35.67 -3.18
CA ASP A 744 4.03 36.86 -4.03
C ASP A 744 3.55 38.11 -3.24
N GLY A 745 3.36 37.98 -1.92
CA GLY A 745 2.97 39.03 -0.98
C GLY A 745 1.52 39.54 -1.11
N SER A 746 1.06 40.24 -0.07
CA SER A 746 -0.33 40.59 0.16
C SER A 746 -1.07 41.20 -1.03
N ASP A 747 -2.01 40.44 -1.56
CA ASP A 747 -3.10 41.02 -2.32
C ASP A 747 -4.07 41.72 -1.35
N LEU A 748 -4.05 43.06 -1.36
CA LEU A 748 -4.99 43.89 -0.61
C LEU A 748 -6.46 43.66 -1.00
N SER A 749 -6.73 43.00 -2.13
CA SER A 749 -8.05 42.49 -2.48
C SER A 749 -8.41 41.27 -1.63
N LEU A 750 -7.45 40.38 -1.37
CA LEU A 750 -7.39 39.23 -0.44
C LEU A 750 -8.10 39.48 0.89
N LEU A 751 -7.60 40.53 1.55
CA LEU A 751 -7.66 40.71 2.99
C LEU A 751 -9.07 40.81 3.61
N PRO A 752 -9.23 40.32 4.86
CA PRO A 752 -10.42 40.59 5.66
C PRO A 752 -10.68 42.09 5.83
N THR A 753 -11.96 42.45 5.95
CA THR A 753 -12.40 43.83 6.18
C THR A 753 -13.16 43.96 7.49
N ALA A 754 -12.93 45.06 8.21
CA ALA A 754 -13.58 45.34 9.49
C ALA A 754 -14.31 46.69 9.43
N GLN A 755 -15.59 46.72 9.82
CA GLN A 755 -16.41 47.93 9.82
C GLN A 755 -17.43 47.94 10.96
N VAL A 756 -17.74 49.13 11.48
CA VAL A 756 -18.83 49.30 12.46
C VAL A 756 -20.14 49.46 11.72
N VAL A 757 -21.08 48.54 11.95
CA VAL A 757 -22.42 48.54 11.33
C VAL A 757 -23.50 48.64 12.40
N ASN A 758 -24.61 49.29 12.06
CA ASN A 758 -25.83 49.26 12.87
C ASN A 758 -26.88 48.44 12.10
N THR A 759 -27.20 47.25 12.60
CA THR A 759 -28.09 46.29 11.93
C THR A 759 -28.92 45.50 12.95
N ASP A 760 -30.03 44.94 12.50
CA ASP A 760 -30.94 44.10 13.29
C ASP A 760 -30.86 42.65 12.78
N LEU A 761 -30.14 41.82 13.52
CA LEU A 761 -29.96 40.38 13.25
C LEU A 761 -30.92 39.53 14.12
N GLY A 762 -32.10 40.07 14.47
CA GLY A 762 -33.17 39.34 15.16
C GLY A 762 -33.36 39.71 16.64
N ASN A 763 -32.51 40.57 17.21
CA ASN A 763 -32.60 41.06 18.59
C ASN A 763 -32.85 42.57 18.69
N GLY A 764 -33.16 43.24 17.58
CA GLY A 764 -33.25 44.70 17.46
C GLY A 764 -31.93 45.32 17.00
N PRO A 765 -31.96 46.56 16.49
CA PRO A 765 -30.76 47.20 15.94
C PRO A 765 -29.73 47.50 17.02
N THR A 766 -28.53 46.93 16.89
CA THR A 766 -27.36 47.24 17.73
C THR A 766 -26.14 47.55 16.88
N ASP A 767 -25.12 48.17 17.49
CA ASP A 767 -23.84 48.42 16.85
C ASP A 767 -22.98 47.15 16.94
N TYR A 768 -22.46 46.68 15.80
CA TYR A 768 -21.56 45.54 15.69
C TYR A 768 -20.24 45.97 15.05
N LEU A 769 -19.14 45.35 15.46
CA LEU A 769 -17.96 45.21 14.62
C LEU A 769 -18.22 44.03 13.68
N LEU A 770 -18.53 44.32 12.43
CA LEU A 770 -18.60 43.32 11.36
C LEU A 770 -17.18 43.09 10.83
N TYR A 771 -16.71 41.85 10.95
CA TYR A 771 -15.49 41.34 10.34
C TYR A 771 -15.87 40.38 9.21
N SER A 772 -15.48 40.72 7.97
CA SER A 772 -15.82 39.97 6.77
C SER A 772 -14.55 39.40 6.14
N TYR A 773 -14.47 38.08 5.96
CA TYR A 773 -13.34 37.40 5.30
C TYR A 773 -13.81 36.47 4.16
N ARG A 774 -12.84 35.93 3.43
CA ARG A 774 -13.04 34.92 2.39
C ARG A 774 -12.63 33.56 2.89
N SER A 775 -13.36 32.54 2.49
CA SER A 775 -12.98 31.15 2.70
C SER A 775 -13.04 30.44 1.35
N VAL A 776 -11.91 29.92 0.87
CA VAL A 776 -11.92 28.94 -0.23
C VAL A 776 -12.55 27.63 0.25
N ALA A 777 -13.01 26.79 -0.68
CA ALA A 777 -13.65 25.51 -0.36
C ALA A 777 -12.77 24.59 0.51
N ASP A 778 -11.47 24.53 0.20
CA ASP A 778 -10.51 23.66 0.87
C ASP A 778 -10.02 24.20 2.22
N ALA A 779 -10.36 25.45 2.55
CA ALA A 779 -9.99 26.09 3.81
C ALA A 779 -10.54 25.36 5.05
N ALA A 780 -11.52 24.46 4.89
CA ALA A 780 -12.05 23.64 5.96
C ALA A 780 -10.97 22.81 6.68
N LEU A 781 -9.86 22.46 6.01
CA LEU A 781 -8.73 21.73 6.60
C LEU A 781 -8.08 22.47 7.80
N VAL A 782 -8.21 23.80 7.86
CA VAL A 782 -7.53 24.67 8.84
C VAL A 782 -8.49 25.44 9.77
N ASP A 783 -9.67 24.87 10.06
CA ASP A 783 -10.74 25.40 10.94
C ASP A 783 -10.83 26.95 11.02
N PRO A 784 -11.13 27.62 9.89
CA PRO A 784 -10.93 29.06 9.77
C PRO A 784 -12.00 29.87 10.49
N GLY A 785 -11.59 30.69 11.45
CA GLY A 785 -12.52 31.44 12.30
C GLY A 785 -12.01 32.80 12.76
N VAL A 786 -12.93 33.61 13.29
CA VAL A 786 -12.61 34.94 13.79
C VAL A 786 -12.38 34.89 15.30
N GLU A 787 -11.25 35.42 15.75
CA GLU A 787 -10.98 35.65 17.16
C GLU A 787 -11.15 37.13 17.51
N TYR A 788 -11.48 37.40 18.77
CA TYR A 788 -11.63 38.77 19.30
C TYR A 788 -11.06 38.95 20.71
N ASP A 789 -10.62 40.17 21.00
CA ASP A 789 -10.29 40.62 22.35
C ASP A 789 -10.47 42.15 22.49
N THR A 790 -10.35 42.67 23.72
CA THR A 790 -10.36 44.11 24.04
C THR A 790 -8.94 44.69 24.19
N ASN A 791 -7.91 43.85 24.14
CA ASN A 791 -6.50 44.14 24.25
C ASN A 791 -5.71 43.41 23.14
N LEU A 792 -5.03 44.17 22.26
CA LEU A 792 -4.17 43.61 21.20
C LEU A 792 -3.00 42.74 21.69
N LEU A 793 -2.67 42.81 22.99
CA LEU A 793 -1.60 42.03 23.62
C LEU A 793 -2.17 40.92 24.53
N ALA A 794 -3.43 40.50 24.30
CA ALA A 794 -3.98 39.30 24.93
C ALA A 794 -3.41 38.04 24.26
N ASP A 795 -3.31 36.97 25.03
CA ASP A 795 -2.89 35.65 24.60
C ASP A 795 -3.43 34.61 25.61
N PRO A 796 -4.28 33.64 25.20
CA PRO A 796 -4.94 33.55 23.89
C PRO A 796 -6.02 34.63 23.70
N TRP A 797 -6.48 34.82 22.46
CA TRP A 797 -7.70 35.59 22.16
C TRP A 797 -8.95 34.70 22.31
N THR A 798 -10.15 35.28 22.24
CA THR A 798 -11.41 34.52 22.33
C THR A 798 -11.93 34.18 20.94
N PHE A 799 -12.07 32.89 20.62
CA PHE A 799 -12.70 32.45 19.37
C PHE A 799 -14.20 32.80 19.33
N ALA A 800 -14.68 33.32 18.19
CA ALA A 800 -16.07 33.71 18.01
C ALA A 800 -16.95 32.49 17.70
N LEU A 801 -17.96 32.25 18.53
CA LEU A 801 -18.93 31.16 18.34
C LEU A 801 -20.31 31.73 18.00
N ASP A 802 -20.93 31.23 16.94
CA ASP A 802 -22.26 31.68 16.51
C ASP A 802 -23.31 31.48 17.63
N GLY A 803 -24.15 32.50 17.82
CA GLY A 803 -25.18 32.53 18.86
C GLY A 803 -24.67 32.71 20.29
N PHE A 804 -23.35 32.74 20.55
CA PHE A 804 -22.79 32.97 21.88
C PHE A 804 -22.56 34.47 22.13
N ASP A 805 -22.87 34.97 23.34
CA ASP A 805 -22.76 36.39 23.75
C ASP A 805 -23.35 37.45 22.77
N GLY A 806 -24.26 37.02 21.88
CA GLY A 806 -24.88 37.87 20.85
C GLY A 806 -24.05 38.03 19.57
N ILE A 807 -22.98 37.24 19.41
CA ILE A 807 -22.25 37.03 18.16
C ILE A 807 -23.19 36.36 17.15
N VAL A 808 -23.07 36.77 15.89
CA VAL A 808 -23.75 36.13 14.75
C VAL A 808 -22.69 35.88 13.67
N ILE A 809 -22.68 34.68 13.08
CA ILE A 809 -21.81 34.35 11.94
C ILE A 809 -22.70 33.98 10.75
N GLU A 810 -22.65 34.77 9.69
CA GLU A 810 -23.37 34.51 8.43
C GLU A 810 -22.38 34.05 7.36
N VAL A 811 -22.50 32.79 6.93
CA VAL A 811 -21.82 32.28 5.73
C VAL A 811 -22.71 32.53 4.51
N MET A 812 -22.17 33.18 3.48
CA MET A 812 -22.81 33.38 2.19
C MET A 812 -22.08 32.53 1.14
N PRO A 813 -22.64 31.37 0.75
CA PRO A 813 -22.03 30.48 -0.22
C PRO A 813 -21.76 31.17 -1.56
N ASN A 814 -20.55 31.00 -2.08
CA ASN A 814 -20.05 31.65 -3.30
C ASN A 814 -20.10 33.20 -3.24
N GLY A 815 -20.01 33.78 -2.03
CA GLY A 815 -20.16 35.22 -1.80
C GLY A 815 -19.11 36.11 -2.47
N TYR A 816 -17.97 35.55 -2.88
CA TYR A 816 -16.92 36.24 -3.65
C TYR A 816 -16.64 35.62 -5.03
N GLY A 817 -17.13 34.41 -5.29
CA GLY A 817 -16.92 33.67 -6.54
C GLY A 817 -17.37 32.22 -6.38
N GLU A 818 -17.39 31.47 -7.48
CA GLU A 818 -17.61 30.02 -7.42
C GLU A 818 -16.47 29.36 -6.60
N GLY A 819 -16.83 28.57 -5.59
CA GLY A 819 -15.87 27.95 -4.66
C GLY A 819 -15.27 28.89 -3.60
N VAL A 820 -15.71 30.15 -3.51
CA VAL A 820 -15.19 31.12 -2.53
C VAL A 820 -16.33 31.79 -1.76
N ASP A 821 -16.47 31.38 -0.50
CA ASP A 821 -17.51 31.84 0.41
C ASP A 821 -17.14 33.18 1.05
N ARG A 822 -18.18 33.95 1.37
CA ARG A 822 -18.05 35.14 2.22
C ARG A 822 -18.54 34.80 3.62
N VAL A 823 -17.68 34.96 4.62
CA VAL A 823 -18.05 34.80 6.02
C VAL A 823 -18.11 36.17 6.69
N ASP A 824 -19.27 36.52 7.24
CA ASP A 824 -19.55 37.76 7.95
C ASP A 824 -19.74 37.47 9.46
N THR A 825 -18.73 37.79 10.28
CA THR A 825 -18.80 37.68 11.74
C THR A 825 -19.18 39.02 12.37
N TYR A 826 -20.33 39.07 13.02
CA TYR A 826 -20.85 40.26 13.70
C TYR A 826 -20.59 40.17 15.21
N LEU A 827 -19.57 40.91 15.69
CA LEU A 827 -19.23 41.00 17.11
C LEU A 827 -19.97 42.19 17.75
N PRO A 828 -20.90 41.97 18.71
CA PRO A 828 -21.70 43.06 19.26
C PRO A 828 -20.86 44.02 20.12
N ALA A 829 -21.13 45.33 20.02
CA ALA A 829 -20.40 46.36 20.75
C ALA A 829 -20.53 46.25 22.29
N SER A 830 -21.41 45.39 22.82
CA SER A 830 -21.45 45.01 24.23
C SER A 830 -20.23 44.24 24.72
N LEU A 831 -19.46 43.63 23.81
CA LEU A 831 -18.17 42.98 24.11
C LEU A 831 -17.03 44.01 24.31
N ALA A 832 -17.21 45.26 23.89
CA ALA A 832 -16.17 46.27 23.95
C ALA A 832 -15.94 46.80 25.38
N VAL A 833 -14.70 46.76 25.85
CA VAL A 833 -14.28 47.38 27.12
C VAL A 833 -13.61 48.73 26.83
N ASP A 834 -14.03 49.78 27.55
CA ASP A 834 -13.61 51.18 27.31
C ASP A 834 -13.73 51.64 25.83
N GLY A 835 -14.66 51.04 25.09
CA GLY A 835 -14.88 51.33 23.66
C GLY A 835 -13.85 50.70 22.72
N LYS A 836 -13.13 49.67 23.16
CA LYS A 836 -12.19 48.88 22.35
C LYS A 836 -12.70 47.45 22.16
N LEU A 837 -12.62 46.99 20.93
CA LEU A 837 -12.82 45.62 20.50
C LEU A 837 -11.96 45.43 19.24
N PHE A 838 -11.21 44.34 19.19
CA PHE A 838 -10.34 43.96 18.09
C PHE A 838 -10.77 42.59 17.59
N ALA A 839 -10.51 42.31 16.31
CA ALA A 839 -10.80 41.03 15.69
C ALA A 839 -9.65 40.64 14.73
N ARG A 840 -9.36 39.35 14.62
CA ARG A 840 -8.42 38.77 13.65
C ARG A 840 -9.00 37.48 13.06
N LEU A 841 -8.55 37.12 11.87
CA LEU A 841 -8.74 35.78 11.32
C LEU A 841 -7.71 34.85 11.96
N SER A 842 -8.09 33.60 12.17
CA SER A 842 -7.29 32.50 12.69
C SER A 842 -7.48 31.28 11.80
N ALA A 843 -6.44 30.47 11.67
CA ALA A 843 -6.43 29.21 10.95
C ALA A 843 -5.62 28.20 11.79
N VAL A 844 -6.19 27.05 12.11
CA VAL A 844 -5.59 26.04 13.00
C VAL A 844 -5.83 24.64 12.44
N SER A 845 -4.84 23.76 12.55
CA SER A 845 -4.97 22.35 12.14
C SER A 845 -6.19 21.68 12.79
N GLN A 846 -6.94 20.90 12.02
CA GLN A 846 -7.88 19.94 12.60
C GLN A 846 -7.11 18.72 13.12
N ASN A 847 -7.00 18.61 14.46
CA ASN A 847 -6.53 17.41 15.17
C ASN A 847 -7.56 16.27 15.16
#